data_AF-A0AAU4SP14-F1
#
_entry.id   AF-A0AAU4SP14-F1
#
_cell.length_a   1.000
_cell.length_b   1.000
_cell.length_c   1.000
_cell.angle_alpha   90.00
_cell.angle_beta   90.00
_cell.angle_gamma   90.00
#
_symmetry.space_group_name_H-M   'P 1'
#
loop_
_entity.id
_entity.type
_entity.pdbx_description
1 polymer ?
#
loop_
_entity_poly.entity_id
_entity_poly.type
_entity_poly.pdbx_seq_one_letter_code
_entity_poly.pdbx_strand_id
1 'polypeptide(L)'
;MAGRQRRRARRLWTAVVAAFALPLTTLATGSTPAQAAAVQCSVDYKTNDWGSGFTAELTLTNRGSEAIDDWTLTYDYTGNQKLGNGWSGTWSQAGKTITVKSASFNAKIASGAAVTTGAQFTYSGTNAAPTNFTVNGTRCAGAHQPPITVLTSPAAGAVYTQGDEVPLAATAAAADDATISKVEFYDDTKLLGTDTTSPYTLSVNSLAVGSHSLVAKAYDSLGASADSTPVGITVASGPAVVASPAQLGVRQGKAGTFDVKLSTQPSANVTVSTARTDGNTGLSVTGGSSLTFTPSNWNTAQKVTITAANSGTGSATFESTATGHAKATVTATQLAATKAYDERFLELYGKITDPANGYFSPEGIPYHSVETLIVEAPDHGHETTSEAYSYLIWLQAMYGKVTGDWTRFNAAWETMEKFMIPTKADQPTNSFYNASKPATYAPELDSPSEYPAKLDPGVSVGQDPIASELKSAYGTDDIYGMHWLQDVDNVYGYGNSPGKCQAGPSDTGPSYINTFQRGSQESVWETVPQPTCDAFKYGGKNGYLDLFTGDASYAKQWKFTNAPDADARAVQAAYWADIWAEEQGKGSEVSATLGKAAKMGDYLRYAMYDKYFKKIGNCVGPSTCSPGTGKDSSHYLLNWYYSWGGATDTSAGWSWRIGSSHAHGGYQNPLAAYALSSYADLKPKSATGQADWAKSLDRQLEFYRWLQSNEGAIAGGATNSWKGHYATPPAGTPTFYGMYYDEKPVYHDPPSNQWFGFQAWSMERVAEYYQQTGDADAKVVLDKWVDWALSKTTINPDGSFRIPNTLQWSGAPDTWNASSPGSNSGLHVTVADYTNDVGVAAAYAKTLTYYADKSGDTEAASTAKALLDGMWANNQDALGVAVPETRADYNRFDDAVYIPSGWTGTMPNGDPINSSSTFDSIRSFYEDDPAWSKIESYLAGGAAPTFTYHRFWAQADIALAMGSYAELLE
;
A
#
# COMPACT_ATOMS: atom_id res chain seq x y z
N MET A 1 -52.59 -51.06 49.70
CA MET A 1 -52.21 -51.07 48.26
C MET A 1 -50.93 -50.25 48.09
N ALA A 2 -50.26 -50.31 46.93
CA ALA A 2 -48.98 -49.63 46.66
C ALA A 2 -49.10 -48.09 46.72
N GLY A 3 -48.05 -47.26 46.83
CA GLY A 3 -46.59 -47.48 46.80
C GLY A 3 -45.92 -46.38 45.93
N ARG A 4 -44.67 -45.92 46.15
CA ARG A 4 -43.63 -46.31 47.12
C ARG A 4 -42.63 -45.14 47.32
N GLN A 5 -42.58 -44.57 48.54
CA GLN A 5 -41.44 -43.86 49.20
C GLN A 5 -40.68 -42.71 48.46
N ARG A 6 -40.13 -41.67 49.11
CA ARG A 6 -40.22 -41.10 50.47
C ARG A 6 -39.73 -39.64 50.41
N ARG A 7 -40.02 -38.80 51.42
CA ARG A 7 -39.54 -37.40 51.48
C ARG A 7 -39.11 -37.01 52.90
N ARG A 8 -38.02 -36.23 52.99
CA ARG A 8 -37.57 -35.37 54.11
C ARG A 8 -37.26 -36.02 55.48
N ALA A 9 -36.06 -35.71 55.97
CA ALA A 9 -35.79 -35.42 57.38
C ALA A 9 -35.14 -34.01 57.47
N ARG A 10 -35.03 -33.42 58.67
CA ARG A 10 -34.52 -32.05 58.86
C ARG A 10 -33.98 -31.87 60.29
N ARG A 11 -32.99 -30.96 60.44
CA ARG A 11 -32.80 -30.01 61.58
C ARG A 11 -31.96 -30.47 62.80
N LEU A 12 -31.31 -29.46 63.45
CA LEU A 12 -30.73 -29.41 64.82
C LEU A 12 -29.30 -30.02 65.01
N TRP A 13 -28.35 -29.48 65.80
CA TRP A 13 -28.22 -28.16 66.51
C TRP A 13 -26.81 -27.86 67.11
N THR A 14 -26.41 -26.58 67.20
CA THR A 14 -25.44 -25.94 68.16
C THR A 14 -23.98 -26.51 68.25
N ALA A 15 -22.94 -25.93 68.89
CA ALA A 15 -22.70 -24.80 69.83
C ALA A 15 -21.17 -24.40 69.82
N VAL A 16 -20.56 -23.41 70.53
CA VAL A 16 -20.91 -22.07 71.11
C VAL A 16 -19.64 -21.41 71.75
N VAL A 17 -19.31 -20.13 71.39
CA VAL A 17 -18.57 -19.09 72.21
C VAL A 17 -17.07 -19.35 72.54
N ALA A 18 -16.16 -18.39 72.81
CA ALA A 18 -16.16 -16.94 73.15
C ALA A 18 -15.03 -16.19 72.35
N ALA A 19 -14.56 -14.94 72.57
CA ALA A 19 -14.83 -13.71 73.35
C ALA A 19 -13.86 -12.61 72.77
N PHE A 20 -13.89 -11.28 73.00
CA PHE A 20 -14.73 -10.28 73.71
C PHE A 20 -14.62 -8.96 72.87
N ALA A 21 -14.92 -7.69 73.23
CA ALA A 21 -15.28 -6.97 74.48
C ALA A 21 -16.34 -5.87 74.18
N LEU A 22 -16.40 -4.77 74.95
CA LEU A 22 -17.42 -3.69 74.90
C LEU A 22 -16.80 -2.32 75.32
N PRO A 23 -17.39 -1.12 75.01
CA PRO A 23 -18.84 -0.82 75.06
C PRO A 23 -19.46 -0.03 73.88
N LEU A 24 -20.80 0.02 73.88
CA LEU A 24 -21.62 0.90 73.03
C LEU A 24 -21.73 2.32 73.62
N THR A 25 -21.71 3.32 72.74
CA THR A 25 -22.50 4.57 72.91
C THR A 25 -23.29 4.82 71.64
N THR A 26 -24.52 5.33 71.79
CA THR A 26 -25.49 5.45 70.68
C THR A 26 -25.23 6.65 69.78
N LEU A 27 -24.89 6.41 68.51
CA LEU A 27 -25.03 7.40 67.45
C LEU A 27 -26.44 7.32 66.84
N ALA A 28 -26.98 8.48 66.46
CA ALA A 28 -28.34 8.60 65.95
C ALA A 28 -28.49 7.96 64.57
N THR A 29 -29.72 7.56 64.22
CA THR A 29 -30.10 7.07 62.89
C THR A 29 -30.12 8.21 61.87
N GLY A 30 -28.95 8.74 61.52
CA GLY A 30 -28.75 9.54 60.33
C GLY A 30 -28.67 8.63 59.11
N SER A 31 -29.80 8.36 58.47
CA SER A 31 -29.81 7.71 57.16
C SER A 31 -29.24 8.69 56.12
N THR A 32 -27.94 8.61 55.86
CA THR A 32 -27.43 9.05 54.56
C THR A 32 -28.19 8.26 53.49
N PRO A 33 -28.78 8.91 52.48
CA PRO A 33 -29.29 8.17 51.34
C PRO A 33 -28.10 7.44 50.72
N ALA A 34 -28.30 6.19 50.29
CA ALA A 34 -27.36 5.56 49.40
C ALA A 34 -27.21 6.49 48.18
N GLN A 35 -26.01 7.01 47.97
CA GLN A 35 -25.72 7.82 46.80
C GLN A 35 -25.86 6.89 45.60
N ALA A 36 -26.96 7.01 44.86
CA ALA A 36 -27.08 6.39 43.56
C ALA A 36 -25.87 6.84 42.73
N ALA A 37 -25.19 5.89 42.08
CA ALA A 37 -24.07 6.21 41.22
C ALA A 37 -24.52 7.26 40.21
N ALA A 38 -23.89 8.44 40.23
CA ALA A 38 -24.29 9.54 39.36
C ALA A 38 -24.20 9.09 37.91
N VAL A 39 -25.23 9.37 37.10
CA VAL A 39 -25.30 8.90 35.72
C VAL A 39 -24.13 9.48 34.92
N GLN A 40 -23.13 8.65 34.66
CA GLN A 40 -21.96 8.98 33.84
C GLN A 40 -22.33 8.82 32.37
N CYS A 41 -22.20 9.89 31.60
CA CYS A 41 -22.66 9.94 30.22
C CYS A 41 -21.84 10.93 29.38
N SER A 42 -21.77 10.68 28.07
CA SER A 42 -21.47 11.70 27.05
C SER A 42 -22.69 11.94 26.17
N VAL A 43 -22.84 13.16 25.66
CA VAL A 43 -23.89 13.50 24.68
C VAL A 43 -23.24 14.15 23.48
N ASP A 44 -23.18 13.40 22.40
CA ASP A 44 -22.60 13.81 21.14
C ASP A 44 -23.68 14.50 20.30
N TYR A 45 -23.62 15.84 20.23
CA TYR A 45 -24.60 16.70 19.55
C TYR A 45 -24.11 17.07 18.14
N LYS A 46 -24.86 16.67 17.11
CA LYS A 46 -24.59 16.98 15.70
C LYS A 46 -25.78 17.70 15.07
N THR A 47 -25.52 18.57 14.10
CA THR A 47 -26.57 19.30 13.36
C THR A 47 -26.31 19.32 11.86
N ASN A 48 -27.38 19.14 11.10
CA ASN A 48 -27.45 19.52 9.69
C ASN A 48 -28.37 20.75 9.58
N ASP A 49 -27.81 21.89 9.17
CA ASP A 49 -28.43 23.22 9.26
C ASP A 49 -28.53 23.88 7.87
N TRP A 50 -29.67 24.50 7.59
CA TRP A 50 -29.97 25.21 6.33
C TRP A 50 -30.39 26.67 6.55
N GLY A 51 -29.88 27.33 7.61
CA GLY A 51 -29.91 28.78 7.79
C GLY A 51 -31.23 29.38 8.30
N SER A 52 -32.30 28.59 8.29
CA SER A 52 -33.64 28.92 8.82
C SER A 52 -34.26 27.79 9.66
N GLY A 53 -33.60 26.64 9.64
CA GLY A 53 -33.95 25.45 10.40
C GLY A 53 -32.82 24.44 10.30
N PHE A 54 -32.88 23.42 11.14
CA PHE A 54 -31.87 22.36 11.21
C PHE A 54 -32.50 21.08 11.71
N THR A 55 -31.85 19.94 11.45
CA THR A 55 -32.06 18.71 12.23
C THR A 55 -30.90 18.55 13.19
N ALA A 56 -31.21 18.31 14.47
CA ALA A 56 -30.23 17.88 15.46
C ALA A 56 -30.32 16.35 15.66
N GLU A 57 -29.16 15.71 15.76
CA GLU A 57 -28.98 14.33 16.18
C GLU A 57 -28.15 14.31 17.45
N LEU A 58 -28.60 13.56 18.46
CA LEU A 58 -27.98 13.48 19.76
C LEU A 58 -27.77 12.01 20.11
N THR A 59 -26.51 11.61 20.26
CA THR A 59 -26.14 10.26 20.70
C THR A 59 -25.77 10.28 22.18
N LEU A 60 -26.52 9.55 22.99
CA LEU A 60 -26.33 9.40 24.42
C LEU A 60 -25.53 8.13 24.67
N THR A 61 -24.27 8.26 25.05
CA THR A 61 -23.43 7.12 25.45
C THR A 61 -23.43 6.99 26.96
N ASN A 62 -23.79 5.82 27.48
CA ASN A 62 -23.65 5.49 28.89
C ASN A 62 -22.19 5.17 29.20
N ARG A 63 -21.54 6.00 30.03
CA ARG A 63 -20.15 5.86 30.45
C ARG A 63 -20.01 5.22 31.84
N GLY A 64 -21.13 5.00 32.54
CA GLY A 64 -21.15 4.36 33.86
C GLY A 64 -21.30 2.84 33.79
N SER A 65 -20.94 2.15 34.89
CA SER A 65 -21.00 0.69 35.01
C SER A 65 -22.41 0.11 35.10
N GLU A 66 -23.39 0.92 35.48
CA GLU A 66 -24.80 0.54 35.60
C GLU A 66 -25.60 0.98 34.37
N ALA A 67 -26.68 0.26 34.04
CA ALA A 67 -27.54 0.64 32.92
C ALA A 67 -28.41 1.86 33.25
N ILE A 68 -28.53 2.79 32.29
CA ILE A 68 -29.47 3.91 32.38
C ILE A 68 -30.82 3.43 31.86
N ASP A 69 -31.79 3.23 32.75
CA ASP A 69 -33.18 2.96 32.40
C ASP A 69 -34.03 4.24 32.33
N ASP A 70 -35.10 4.20 31.52
CA ASP A 70 -36.10 5.25 31.27
C ASP A 70 -35.50 6.66 31.06
N TRP A 71 -34.42 6.75 30.26
CA TRP A 71 -33.65 7.99 30.13
C TRP A 71 -34.51 9.19 29.68
N THR A 72 -34.22 10.34 30.30
CA THR A 72 -34.76 11.66 29.96
C THR A 72 -33.60 12.61 29.76
N LEU A 73 -33.39 13.04 28.52
CA LEU A 73 -32.43 14.06 28.12
C LEU A 73 -33.05 15.45 28.27
N THR A 74 -32.31 16.38 28.88
CA THR A 74 -32.70 17.80 28.95
C THR A 74 -31.50 18.71 28.68
N TYR A 75 -31.72 19.71 27.83
CA TYR A 75 -30.74 20.74 27.46
C TYR A 75 -31.43 22.05 27.04
N ASP A 76 -30.70 23.16 27.02
CA ASP A 76 -31.21 24.49 26.68
C ASP A 76 -30.53 25.07 25.44
N TYR A 77 -31.32 25.65 24.53
CA TYR A 77 -30.79 26.55 23.51
C TYR A 77 -30.59 27.97 24.06
N THR A 78 -29.58 28.68 23.57
CA THR A 78 -29.36 30.10 23.93
C THR A 78 -30.12 31.08 23.03
N GLY A 79 -30.47 30.68 21.80
CA GLY A 79 -31.09 31.52 20.78
C GLY A 79 -32.63 31.55 20.81
N ASN A 80 -33.26 31.41 19.63
CA ASN A 80 -34.70 31.40 19.42
C ASN A 80 -35.24 30.11 18.75
N GLN A 81 -34.44 29.04 18.78
CA GLN A 81 -34.75 27.73 18.20
C GLN A 81 -36.11 27.20 18.67
N LYS A 82 -36.93 26.72 17.73
CA LYS A 82 -38.25 26.10 17.97
C LYS A 82 -38.34 24.70 17.39
N LEU A 83 -38.76 23.75 18.21
CA LEU A 83 -39.01 22.35 17.86
C LEU A 83 -40.17 22.24 16.88
N GLY A 84 -39.97 21.49 15.80
CA GLY A 84 -41.01 21.06 14.86
C GLY A 84 -41.49 19.65 15.19
N ASN A 85 -40.74 18.64 14.76
CA ASN A 85 -41.02 17.22 14.99
C ASN A 85 -39.74 16.49 15.46
N GLY A 86 -39.89 15.42 16.24
CA GLY A 86 -38.78 14.59 16.70
C GLY A 86 -39.08 13.09 16.60
N TRP A 87 -38.01 12.29 16.60
CA TRP A 87 -38.03 10.83 16.46
C TRP A 87 -37.11 10.15 17.48
N SER A 88 -37.24 8.82 17.62
CA SER A 88 -36.51 7.99 18.59
C SER A 88 -36.61 8.42 20.07
N GLY A 89 -37.60 9.23 20.39
CA GLY A 89 -37.95 9.69 21.72
C GLY A 89 -39.25 10.51 21.70
N THR A 90 -39.81 10.78 22.87
CA THR A 90 -40.92 11.74 23.04
C THR A 90 -40.33 13.12 23.30
N TRP A 91 -40.32 13.96 22.27
CA TRP A 91 -39.75 15.31 22.29
C TRP A 91 -40.76 16.35 22.78
N SER A 92 -40.27 17.34 23.53
CA SER A 92 -41.06 18.49 23.99
C SER A 92 -40.17 19.72 24.18
N GLN A 93 -40.76 20.91 24.06
CA GLN A 93 -40.08 22.18 24.31
C GLN A 93 -40.89 23.06 25.27
N ALA A 94 -40.21 23.63 26.27
CA ALA A 94 -40.75 24.63 27.18
C ALA A 94 -39.84 25.86 27.19
N GLY A 95 -40.26 26.96 26.57
CA GLY A 95 -39.39 28.12 26.36
C GLY A 95 -38.20 27.77 25.47
N LYS A 96 -36.97 27.81 26.01
CA LYS A 96 -35.75 27.38 25.31
C LYS A 96 -35.28 25.97 25.68
N THR A 97 -35.87 25.38 26.71
CA THR A 97 -35.53 24.05 27.22
C THR A 97 -36.15 22.98 26.34
N ILE A 98 -35.33 22.03 25.91
CA ILE A 98 -35.75 20.82 25.22
C ILE A 98 -35.70 19.66 26.21
N THR A 99 -36.76 18.87 26.26
CA THR A 99 -36.81 17.62 27.02
C THR A 99 -37.23 16.48 26.10
N VAL A 100 -36.38 15.46 26.04
CA VAL A 100 -36.60 14.23 25.27
C VAL A 100 -36.68 13.06 26.24
N LYS A 101 -37.82 12.38 26.28
CA LYS A 101 -37.93 11.10 26.99
C LYS A 101 -37.68 9.97 26.03
N SER A 102 -37.08 8.89 26.51
CA SER A 102 -36.89 7.66 25.73
C SER A 102 -38.18 7.13 25.09
N ALA A 103 -38.01 6.36 24.02
CA ALA A 103 -39.05 5.51 23.46
C ALA A 103 -38.96 4.10 24.07
N SER A 104 -40.07 3.36 24.06
CA SER A 104 -40.16 2.03 24.69
C SER A 104 -39.20 0.98 24.12
N PHE A 105 -38.63 1.20 22.93
CA PHE A 105 -37.61 0.33 22.32
C PHE A 105 -36.16 0.72 22.64
N ASN A 106 -35.90 1.93 23.14
CA ASN A 106 -34.56 2.43 23.48
C ASN A 106 -34.45 2.97 24.92
N ALA A 107 -35.42 2.66 25.79
CA ALA A 107 -35.47 3.11 27.18
C ALA A 107 -34.26 2.71 28.04
N LYS A 108 -33.61 1.59 27.72
CA LYS A 108 -32.43 1.08 28.43
C LYS A 108 -31.15 1.30 27.63
N ILE A 109 -30.19 2.00 28.23
CA ILE A 109 -28.81 2.12 27.73
C ILE A 109 -27.90 1.27 28.64
N ALA A 110 -27.39 0.14 28.15
CA ALA A 110 -26.42 -0.66 28.88
C ALA A 110 -25.09 0.09 29.11
N SER A 111 -24.28 -0.34 30.09
CA SER A 111 -22.93 0.20 30.29
C SER A 111 -22.11 0.13 29.00
N GLY A 112 -21.45 1.23 28.61
CA GLY A 112 -20.67 1.36 27.37
C GLY A 112 -21.50 1.44 26.08
N ALA A 113 -22.82 1.22 26.13
CA ALA A 113 -23.69 1.33 24.96
C ALA A 113 -24.15 2.78 24.72
N ALA A 114 -24.64 3.04 23.51
CA ALA A 114 -25.19 4.33 23.14
C ALA A 114 -26.58 4.20 22.49
N VAL A 115 -27.38 5.26 22.57
CA VAL A 115 -28.66 5.41 21.85
C VAL A 115 -28.76 6.77 21.20
N THR A 116 -29.36 6.83 20.01
CA THR A 116 -29.46 8.06 19.21
C THR A 116 -30.90 8.53 19.13
N THR A 117 -31.10 9.84 19.28
CA THR A 117 -32.40 10.53 19.16
C THR A 117 -32.23 11.79 18.31
N GLY A 118 -33.25 12.21 17.55
CA GLY A 118 -33.14 13.40 16.71
C GLY A 118 -34.44 14.18 16.53
N ALA A 119 -34.32 15.44 16.14
CA ALA A 119 -35.45 16.31 15.87
C ALA A 119 -35.14 17.46 14.91
N GLN A 120 -36.18 17.96 14.24
CA GLN A 120 -36.14 19.13 13.37
C GLN A 120 -36.56 20.39 14.14
N PHE A 121 -35.87 21.50 13.86
CA PHE A 121 -36.06 22.81 14.47
C PHE A 121 -36.11 23.92 13.41
N THR A 122 -36.71 25.06 13.75
CA THR A 122 -36.65 26.33 13.01
C THR A 122 -36.05 27.43 13.88
N TYR A 123 -35.31 28.38 13.30
CA TYR A 123 -34.68 29.48 14.04
C TYR A 123 -34.42 30.69 13.12
N SER A 124 -33.82 31.77 13.64
CA SER A 124 -33.32 32.87 12.81
C SER A 124 -32.10 33.55 13.41
N GLY A 125 -31.05 33.79 12.61
CA GLY A 125 -29.81 34.43 13.07
C GLY A 125 -28.70 33.40 13.30
N THR A 126 -28.25 33.26 14.55
CA THR A 126 -27.14 32.35 14.92
C THR A 126 -27.67 31.07 15.57
N ASN A 127 -27.30 29.90 15.04
CA ASN A 127 -27.64 28.60 15.65
C ASN A 127 -26.56 28.11 16.61
N ALA A 128 -26.41 28.77 17.77
CA ALA A 128 -25.46 28.31 18.79
C ALA A 128 -25.90 26.95 19.38
N ALA A 129 -25.01 25.97 19.34
CA ALA A 129 -25.23 24.64 19.91
C ALA A 129 -25.36 24.68 21.45
N PRO A 130 -26.11 23.74 22.06
CA PRO A 130 -26.16 23.61 23.52
C PRO A 130 -24.81 23.12 24.07
N THR A 131 -24.31 23.77 25.12
CA THR A 131 -23.05 23.40 25.79
C THR A 131 -23.24 22.62 27.08
N ASN A 132 -24.49 22.29 27.43
CA ASN A 132 -24.84 21.55 28.64
C ASN A 132 -25.98 20.58 28.36
N PHE A 133 -25.71 19.29 28.51
CA PHE A 133 -26.68 18.22 28.42
C PHE A 133 -26.81 17.53 29.78
N THR A 134 -28.04 17.14 30.14
CA THR A 134 -28.31 16.34 31.33
C THR A 134 -29.14 15.10 30.99
N VAL A 135 -28.77 13.95 31.54
CA VAL A 135 -29.54 12.69 31.44
C VAL A 135 -30.00 12.30 32.84
N ASN A 136 -31.32 12.13 32.99
CA ASN A 136 -31.98 11.90 34.28
C ASN A 136 -31.57 12.94 35.36
N GLY A 137 -31.29 14.17 34.94
CA GLY A 137 -30.86 15.28 35.79
C GLY A 137 -29.36 15.33 36.13
N THR A 138 -28.55 14.36 35.68
CA THR A 138 -27.08 14.37 35.85
C THR A 138 -26.41 14.96 34.60
N ARG A 139 -25.38 15.80 34.77
CA ARG A 139 -24.65 16.45 33.65
C ARG A 139 -23.74 15.46 32.92
N CYS A 140 -23.82 15.44 31.59
CA CYS A 140 -22.92 14.69 30.72
C CYS A 140 -21.77 15.57 30.22
N ALA A 141 -20.61 14.96 29.92
CA ALA A 141 -19.46 15.65 29.33
C ALA A 141 -19.53 15.68 27.78
N GLY A 142 -18.77 16.59 27.17
CA GLY A 142 -18.66 16.79 25.72
C GLY A 142 -17.24 16.57 25.20
N ALA A 143 -17.00 16.91 23.92
CA ALA A 143 -15.75 16.64 23.22
C ALA A 143 -14.50 17.27 23.86
N HIS A 144 -13.45 16.47 23.96
CA HIS A 144 -12.15 16.73 24.59
C HIS A 144 -11.12 15.75 23.97
N GLN A 145 -9.86 16.16 23.78
CA GLN A 145 -8.87 15.32 23.07
C GLN A 145 -8.38 14.13 23.92
N PRO A 146 -8.30 12.91 23.36
CA PRO A 146 -7.82 11.75 24.09
C PRO A 146 -6.31 11.84 24.40
N PRO A 147 -5.83 11.12 25.43
CA PRO A 147 -4.40 11.01 25.72
C PRO A 147 -3.66 10.19 24.65
N ILE A 148 -2.33 10.24 24.66
CA ILE A 148 -1.44 9.32 23.94
C ILE A 148 -0.96 8.24 24.91
N THR A 149 -0.82 6.98 24.47
CA THR A 149 -0.19 5.93 25.28
C THR A 149 0.61 4.92 24.45
N VAL A 150 1.70 4.40 25.01
CA VAL A 150 2.57 3.40 24.39
C VAL A 150 2.89 2.31 25.40
N LEU A 151 2.69 1.05 25.03
CA LEU A 151 3.10 -0.11 25.82
C LEU A 151 4.60 -0.35 25.57
N THR A 152 5.42 -0.20 26.62
CA THR A 152 6.90 -0.25 26.56
C THR A 152 7.48 -1.54 27.14
N SER A 153 6.65 -2.37 27.78
CA SER A 153 6.95 -3.75 28.15
C SER A 153 5.66 -4.56 28.07
N PRO A 154 5.67 -5.82 27.59
CA PRO A 154 6.83 -6.60 27.15
C PRO A 154 7.35 -6.16 25.77
N ALA A 155 8.42 -6.80 25.29
CA ALA A 155 8.85 -6.68 23.90
C ALA A 155 8.03 -7.61 22.98
N ALA A 156 7.86 -7.21 21.71
CA ALA A 156 7.20 -8.05 20.70
C ALA A 156 7.94 -9.40 20.52
N GLY A 157 7.17 -10.47 20.38
CA GLY A 157 7.70 -11.83 20.28
C GLY A 157 8.30 -12.39 21.59
N ALA A 158 8.11 -11.71 22.73
CA ALA A 158 8.53 -12.25 24.03
C ALA A 158 7.78 -13.55 24.37
N VAL A 159 8.45 -14.42 25.12
CA VAL A 159 7.91 -15.72 25.55
C VAL A 159 8.04 -15.85 27.06
N TYR A 160 6.92 -16.13 27.73
CA TYR A 160 6.80 -16.25 29.19
C TYR A 160 6.28 -17.64 29.58
N THR A 161 6.39 -18.00 30.86
CA THR A 161 5.78 -19.23 31.41
C THR A 161 4.39 -18.95 31.97
N GLN A 162 3.47 -19.91 31.85
CA GLN A 162 2.20 -19.88 32.57
C GLN A 162 2.46 -19.87 34.08
N GLY A 163 2.06 -18.78 34.76
CA GLY A 163 2.28 -18.57 36.18
C GLY A 163 3.48 -17.68 36.53
N ASP A 164 4.35 -17.35 35.56
CA ASP A 164 5.34 -16.27 35.74
C ASP A 164 4.68 -14.91 35.58
N GLU A 165 5.21 -13.89 36.24
CA GLU A 165 4.75 -12.51 36.02
C GLU A 165 5.23 -11.99 34.65
N VAL A 166 4.27 -11.66 33.78
CA VAL A 166 4.48 -10.84 32.59
C VAL A 166 4.48 -9.37 33.03
N PRO A 167 5.61 -8.64 32.92
CA PRO A 167 5.67 -7.24 33.31
C PRO A 167 5.14 -6.35 32.20
N LEU A 168 4.00 -5.72 32.43
CA LEU A 168 3.43 -4.70 31.57
C LEU A 168 3.88 -3.33 32.07
N ALA A 169 4.31 -2.47 31.15
CA ALA A 169 4.67 -1.08 31.46
C ALA A 169 4.23 -0.17 30.32
N ALA A 170 3.75 1.03 30.63
CA ALA A 170 3.29 1.99 29.63
C ALA A 170 3.67 3.43 29.97
N THR A 171 3.95 4.22 28.93
CA THR A 171 3.95 5.68 29.02
C THR A 171 2.60 6.22 28.59
N ALA A 172 2.17 7.33 29.19
CA ALA A 172 0.94 8.02 28.82
C ALA A 172 1.08 9.53 29.03
N ALA A 173 0.54 10.32 28.11
CA ALA A 173 0.55 11.78 28.13
C ALA A 173 -0.84 12.33 27.76
N ALA A 174 -1.29 13.39 28.43
CA ALA A 174 -2.61 14.00 28.21
C ALA A 174 -2.50 15.30 27.41
N ALA A 175 -3.56 15.64 26.69
CA ALA A 175 -3.73 16.90 25.97
C ALA A 175 -4.59 17.91 26.76
N ASP A 176 -4.77 19.12 26.22
CA ASP A 176 -5.73 20.14 26.68
C ASP A 176 -5.69 20.46 28.20
N ASP A 177 -4.49 20.58 28.77
CA ASP A 177 -4.22 20.78 30.22
C ASP A 177 -4.81 19.70 31.16
N ALA A 178 -5.28 18.57 30.61
CA ALA A 178 -5.75 17.43 31.39
C ALA A 178 -4.57 16.65 32.01
N THR A 179 -4.89 15.73 32.93
CA THR A 179 -3.91 14.80 33.53
C THR A 179 -4.35 13.36 33.30
N ILE A 180 -3.41 12.43 33.15
CA ILE A 180 -3.74 11.00 33.08
C ILE A 180 -4.33 10.56 34.44
N SER A 181 -5.52 9.97 34.41
CA SER A 181 -6.23 9.49 35.60
C SER A 181 -5.99 8.01 35.88
N LYS A 182 -5.78 7.21 34.82
CA LYS A 182 -5.37 5.80 34.89
C LYS A 182 -4.81 5.30 33.58
N VAL A 183 -4.07 4.19 33.63
CA VAL A 183 -3.82 3.29 32.49
C VAL A 183 -4.38 1.92 32.85
N GLU A 184 -5.12 1.32 31.92
CA GLU A 184 -5.58 -0.06 31.99
C GLU A 184 -4.73 -0.94 31.07
N PHE A 185 -4.59 -2.22 31.40
CA PHE A 185 -3.84 -3.18 30.60
C PHE A 185 -4.75 -4.35 30.20
N TYR A 186 -4.65 -4.79 28.94
CA TYR A 186 -5.55 -5.77 28.32
C TYR A 186 -4.79 -6.92 27.65
N ASP A 187 -5.45 -8.08 27.59
CA ASP A 187 -5.11 -9.27 26.80
C ASP A 187 -6.24 -9.48 25.78
N ASP A 188 -5.97 -9.24 24.51
CA ASP A 188 -6.94 -8.96 23.44
C ASP A 188 -7.97 -7.89 23.84
N THR A 189 -9.09 -8.33 24.43
CA THR A 189 -10.21 -7.48 24.90
C THR A 189 -10.52 -7.66 26.40
N LYS A 190 -9.75 -8.50 27.09
CA LYS A 190 -9.93 -8.83 28.51
C LYS A 190 -9.04 -7.93 29.36
N LEU A 191 -9.64 -7.09 30.20
CA LEU A 191 -8.93 -6.30 31.20
C LEU A 191 -8.14 -7.21 32.16
N LEU A 192 -6.85 -6.93 32.30
CA LEU A 192 -5.92 -7.60 33.21
C LEU A 192 -5.78 -6.83 34.52
N GLY A 193 -5.81 -5.50 34.46
CA GLY A 193 -5.70 -4.62 35.63
C GLY A 193 -5.59 -3.14 35.27
N THR A 194 -5.46 -2.30 36.30
CA THR A 194 -5.47 -0.85 36.20
C THR A 194 -4.42 -0.25 37.13
N ASP A 195 -3.65 0.71 36.64
CA ASP A 195 -2.75 1.54 37.43
C ASP A 195 -3.19 3.01 37.35
N THR A 196 -3.15 3.73 38.47
CA THR A 196 -3.52 5.15 38.59
C THR A 196 -2.31 6.05 38.81
N THR A 197 -1.08 5.53 38.75
CA THR A 197 0.12 6.26 39.16
C THR A 197 1.27 6.06 38.18
N SER A 198 1.75 7.14 37.58
CA SER A 198 2.94 7.10 36.72
C SER A 198 4.20 6.80 37.56
N PRO A 199 5.12 5.91 37.12
CA PRO A 199 5.12 5.17 35.86
C PRO A 199 4.15 3.98 35.88
N TYR A 200 3.28 3.89 34.88
CA TYR A 200 2.18 2.93 34.85
C TYR A 200 2.69 1.51 34.59
N THR A 201 2.39 0.58 35.50
CA THR A 201 2.88 -0.80 35.44
C THR A 201 1.87 -1.82 35.96
N LEU A 202 1.96 -3.06 35.46
CA LEU A 202 1.18 -4.19 35.96
C LEU A 202 1.93 -5.52 35.76
N SER A 203 2.13 -6.29 36.82
CA SER A 203 2.54 -7.70 36.71
C SER A 203 1.33 -8.61 36.52
N VAL A 204 1.35 -9.46 35.49
CA VAL A 204 0.24 -10.40 35.18
C VAL A 204 0.75 -11.83 35.10
N ASN A 205 0.31 -12.69 36.02
CA ASN A 205 0.70 -14.12 36.07
C ASN A 205 -0.46 -15.09 35.72
N SER A 206 -1.62 -14.57 35.31
CA SER A 206 -2.85 -15.34 35.06
C SER A 206 -3.21 -15.50 33.58
N LEU A 207 -2.25 -15.29 32.68
CA LEU A 207 -2.42 -15.56 31.25
C LEU A 207 -2.55 -17.08 31.00
N ALA A 208 -3.24 -17.42 29.91
CA ALA A 208 -3.44 -18.80 29.49
C ALA A 208 -2.17 -19.38 28.84
N VAL A 209 -2.24 -20.58 28.27
CA VAL A 209 -1.20 -21.08 27.36
C VAL A 209 -1.65 -20.78 25.94
N GLY A 210 -0.83 -20.06 25.18
CA GLY A 210 -1.15 -19.63 23.82
C GLY A 210 -0.40 -18.37 23.39
N SER A 211 -0.80 -17.82 22.26
CA SER A 211 -0.43 -16.46 21.84
C SER A 211 -1.38 -15.44 22.46
N HIS A 212 -0.86 -14.25 22.77
CA HIS A 212 -1.58 -13.16 23.45
C HIS A 212 -1.26 -11.83 22.77
N SER A 213 -2.22 -10.92 22.69
CA SER A 213 -2.04 -9.56 22.17
C SER A 213 -2.24 -8.55 23.30
N LEU A 214 -1.16 -7.91 23.76
CA LEU A 214 -1.19 -7.05 24.94
C LEU A 214 -1.33 -5.57 24.56
N VAL A 215 -2.22 -4.86 25.23
CA VAL A 215 -2.54 -3.44 24.95
C VAL A 215 -2.57 -2.64 26.25
N ALA A 216 -2.02 -1.42 26.23
CA ALA A 216 -2.25 -0.41 27.27
C ALA A 216 -3.33 0.58 26.82
N LYS A 217 -4.17 1.04 27.76
CA LYS A 217 -5.26 2.00 27.51
C LYS A 217 -5.23 3.13 28.52
N ALA A 218 -4.76 4.30 28.13
CA ALA A 218 -4.74 5.47 28.98
C ALA A 218 -6.11 6.15 29.04
N TYR A 219 -6.42 6.74 30.19
CA TYR A 219 -7.58 7.60 30.42
C TYR A 219 -7.11 8.90 31.09
N ASP A 220 -7.75 10.02 30.79
CA ASP A 220 -7.47 11.31 31.42
C ASP A 220 -8.49 11.72 32.50
N SER A 221 -8.29 12.90 33.09
CA SER A 221 -9.09 13.52 34.14
C SER A 221 -10.45 14.06 33.67
N LEU A 222 -10.68 14.14 32.36
CA LEU A 222 -11.92 14.64 31.77
C LEU A 222 -12.77 13.49 31.17
N GLY A 223 -12.16 12.32 30.98
CA GLY A 223 -12.83 11.05 30.67
C GLY A 223 -12.61 10.53 29.25
N ALA A 224 -11.70 11.12 28.47
CA ALA A 224 -11.28 10.54 27.19
C ALA A 224 -10.19 9.47 27.40
N SER A 225 -9.93 8.67 26.37
CA SER A 225 -9.02 7.52 26.44
C SER A 225 -8.47 7.11 25.07
N ALA A 226 -7.25 6.57 25.04
CA ALA A 226 -6.66 5.96 23.84
C ALA A 226 -5.92 4.65 24.18
N ASP A 227 -5.72 3.83 23.15
CA ASP A 227 -5.06 2.53 23.21
C ASP A 227 -3.65 2.59 22.60
N SER A 228 -2.74 1.75 23.07
CA SER A 228 -1.42 1.56 22.47
C SER A 228 -1.48 0.70 21.21
N THR A 229 -0.39 0.68 20.45
CA THR A 229 -0.11 -0.45 19.55
C THR A 229 -0.14 -1.78 20.34
N PRO A 230 -0.71 -2.86 19.80
CA PRO A 230 -0.69 -4.16 20.46
C PRO A 230 0.67 -4.85 20.38
N VAL A 231 1.10 -5.50 21.47
CA VAL A 231 2.34 -6.27 21.55
C VAL A 231 2.01 -7.76 21.64
N GLY A 232 2.32 -8.49 20.57
CA GLY A 232 2.17 -9.95 20.53
C GLY A 232 3.22 -10.68 21.36
N ILE A 233 2.79 -11.57 22.27
CA ILE A 233 3.66 -12.48 23.03
C ILE A 233 3.15 -13.92 22.98
N THR A 234 3.92 -14.87 23.51
CA THR A 234 3.49 -16.26 23.74
C THR A 234 3.69 -16.67 25.20
N VAL A 235 2.74 -17.41 25.76
CA VAL A 235 2.83 -17.99 27.10
C VAL A 235 2.83 -19.51 26.99
N ALA A 236 3.92 -20.13 27.47
CA ALA A 236 4.15 -21.58 27.40
C ALA A 236 3.66 -22.29 28.67
N SER A 237 3.27 -23.56 28.56
CA SER A 237 2.77 -24.39 29.69
C SER A 237 3.80 -24.76 30.78
N GLY A 238 5.00 -24.18 30.72
CA GLY A 238 6.15 -24.45 31.59
C GLY A 238 7.36 -23.62 31.11
N PRO A 239 8.49 -23.63 31.84
CA PRO A 239 9.71 -22.97 31.41
C PRO A 239 10.07 -23.35 29.97
N ALA A 240 10.60 -22.43 29.18
CA ALA A 240 10.91 -22.65 27.78
C ALA A 240 12.31 -22.20 27.42
N VAL A 241 12.91 -22.90 26.46
CA VAL A 241 14.01 -22.36 25.65
C VAL A 241 13.38 -21.52 24.54
N VAL A 242 13.99 -20.38 24.23
CA VAL A 242 13.56 -19.44 23.18
C VAL A 242 14.71 -19.27 22.21
N ALA A 243 14.44 -19.34 20.90
CA ALA A 243 15.42 -19.14 19.84
C ALA A 243 14.94 -18.10 18.81
N SER A 244 15.86 -17.33 18.23
CA SER A 244 15.57 -16.40 17.13
C SER A 244 16.80 -16.22 16.22
N PRO A 245 16.64 -16.18 14.88
CA PRO A 245 15.42 -16.46 14.13
C PRO A 245 15.03 -17.95 14.15
N ALA A 246 13.78 -18.26 13.83
CA ALA A 246 13.29 -19.65 13.71
C ALA A 246 13.68 -20.35 12.38
N GLN A 247 14.23 -19.58 11.43
CA GLN A 247 14.72 -20.05 10.13
C GLN A 247 16.13 -19.50 9.91
N LEU A 248 17.07 -20.31 9.39
CA LEU A 248 18.48 -19.92 9.22
C LEU A 248 19.11 -20.47 7.93
N GLY A 249 19.39 -19.62 6.95
CA GLY A 249 20.22 -20.00 5.79
C GLY A 249 21.69 -20.17 6.18
N VAL A 250 22.33 -21.26 5.76
CA VAL A 250 23.77 -21.52 5.98
C VAL A 250 24.41 -22.05 4.69
N ARG A 251 25.28 -21.25 4.06
CA ARG A 251 25.99 -21.62 2.82
C ARG A 251 27.05 -22.70 3.06
N GLN A 252 27.28 -23.56 2.06
CA GLN A 252 28.34 -24.58 2.07
C GLN A 252 29.70 -24.00 2.53
N GLY A 253 30.31 -24.63 3.53
CA GLY A 253 31.60 -24.22 4.09
C GLY A 253 31.58 -22.92 4.92
N LYS A 254 30.42 -22.29 5.11
CA LYS A 254 30.21 -21.10 5.94
C LYS A 254 29.45 -21.45 7.22
N ALA A 255 29.31 -20.47 8.11
CA ALA A 255 28.54 -20.57 9.34
C ALA A 255 27.48 -19.46 9.43
N GLY A 256 26.31 -19.80 9.97
CA GLY A 256 25.27 -18.86 10.40
C GLY A 256 25.02 -19.01 11.90
N THR A 257 24.32 -18.05 12.51
CA THR A 257 24.01 -18.08 13.95
C THR A 257 22.55 -17.78 14.23
N PHE A 258 22.01 -18.40 15.28
CA PHE A 258 20.78 -17.97 15.94
C PHE A 258 21.03 -17.74 17.43
N ASP A 259 20.29 -16.83 18.03
CA ASP A 259 20.37 -16.50 19.45
C ASP A 259 19.42 -17.37 20.27
N VAL A 260 19.88 -17.79 21.46
CA VAL A 260 19.11 -18.60 22.41
C VAL A 260 19.08 -17.93 23.79
N LYS A 261 17.94 -18.03 24.48
CA LYS A 261 17.72 -17.65 25.88
C LYS A 261 16.68 -18.55 26.55
N LEU A 262 16.43 -18.36 27.84
CA LEU A 262 15.29 -18.96 28.54
C LEU A 262 14.11 -17.98 28.63
N SER A 263 12.88 -18.49 28.83
CA SER A 263 11.67 -17.70 29.12
C SER A 263 11.58 -17.21 30.56
N THR A 264 12.37 -17.78 31.48
CA THR A 264 12.24 -17.54 32.92
C THR A 264 13.58 -17.67 33.67
N GLN A 265 13.64 -17.11 34.87
CA GLN A 265 14.81 -17.16 35.74
C GLN A 265 14.92 -18.53 36.42
N PRO A 266 15.94 -19.35 36.13
CA PRO A 266 16.07 -20.65 36.76
C PRO A 266 16.63 -20.52 38.18
N SER A 267 16.24 -21.42 39.08
CA SER A 267 16.72 -21.46 40.47
C SER A 267 18.14 -22.02 40.64
N ALA A 268 18.74 -22.51 39.55
CA ALA A 268 20.09 -23.06 39.45
C ALA A 268 20.58 -22.91 38.01
N ASN A 269 21.83 -23.28 37.71
CA ASN A 269 22.32 -23.24 36.33
C ASN A 269 21.60 -24.28 35.46
N VAL A 270 20.99 -23.83 34.36
CA VAL A 270 20.38 -24.66 33.32
C VAL A 270 21.34 -24.75 32.14
N THR A 271 21.63 -25.97 31.71
CA THR A 271 22.34 -26.23 30.45
C THR A 271 21.31 -26.47 29.35
N VAL A 272 21.35 -25.65 28.31
CA VAL A 272 20.62 -25.87 27.06
C VAL A 272 21.55 -26.58 26.09
N SER A 273 21.15 -27.78 25.67
CA SER A 273 21.85 -28.54 24.63
C SER A 273 21.14 -28.38 23.29
N THR A 274 21.89 -27.93 22.29
CA THR A 274 21.38 -27.72 20.93
C THR A 274 21.96 -28.77 19.99
N ALA A 275 21.07 -29.51 19.31
CA ALA A 275 21.43 -30.59 18.41
C ALA A 275 20.54 -30.58 17.16
N ARG A 276 21.07 -31.13 16.05
CA ARG A 276 20.24 -31.48 14.89
C ARG A 276 19.40 -32.71 15.25
N THR A 277 18.09 -32.62 15.10
CA THR A 277 17.16 -33.73 15.37
C THR A 277 16.65 -34.41 14.11
N ASP A 278 16.58 -33.69 12.98
CA ASP A 278 16.16 -34.24 11.68
C ASP A 278 16.84 -33.53 10.49
N GLY A 279 16.73 -34.12 9.31
CA GLY A 279 17.12 -33.55 8.03
C GLY A 279 18.63 -33.57 7.74
N ASN A 280 19.03 -32.66 6.86
CA ASN A 280 20.31 -32.65 6.16
C ASN A 280 21.54 -32.82 7.08
N THR A 281 22.30 -33.88 6.83
CA THR A 281 23.47 -34.25 7.64
C THR A 281 24.66 -33.30 7.50
N GLY A 282 24.71 -32.48 6.44
CA GLY A 282 25.75 -31.49 6.18
C GLY A 282 25.70 -30.27 7.10
N LEU A 283 24.57 -29.98 7.76
CA LEU A 283 24.43 -28.90 8.73
C LEU A 283 24.76 -29.39 10.14
N SER A 284 25.67 -28.70 10.84
CA SER A 284 26.21 -29.14 12.13
C SER A 284 26.30 -27.99 13.13
N VAL A 285 26.06 -28.27 14.42
CA VAL A 285 26.29 -27.28 15.49
C VAL A 285 27.78 -27.23 15.82
N THR A 286 28.43 -26.10 15.58
CA THR A 286 29.87 -25.89 15.77
C THR A 286 30.19 -24.90 16.90
N GLY A 287 29.22 -24.08 17.30
CA GLY A 287 29.27 -23.20 18.45
C GLY A 287 27.94 -23.24 19.20
N GLY A 288 27.95 -23.05 20.52
CA GLY A 288 26.72 -23.04 21.32
C GLY A 288 25.93 -24.36 21.36
N SER A 289 26.56 -25.51 21.08
CA SER A 289 25.93 -26.83 21.24
C SER A 289 25.58 -27.18 22.71
N SER A 290 26.21 -26.49 23.66
CA SER A 290 25.90 -26.55 25.09
C SER A 290 26.06 -25.16 25.71
N LEU A 291 24.96 -24.42 25.83
CA LEU A 291 24.91 -23.09 26.45
C LEU A 291 24.51 -23.20 27.93
N THR A 292 25.08 -22.36 28.79
CA THR A 292 24.77 -22.36 30.23
C THR A 292 24.12 -21.05 30.64
N PHE A 293 22.90 -21.16 31.15
CA PHE A 293 22.08 -20.08 31.64
C PHE A 293 22.01 -20.17 33.17
N THR A 294 22.67 -19.23 33.84
CA THR A 294 22.65 -19.07 35.29
C THR A 294 21.41 -18.27 35.71
N PRO A 295 21.09 -18.20 37.01
CA PRO A 295 20.08 -17.27 37.51
C PRO A 295 20.34 -15.78 37.16
N SER A 296 21.56 -15.42 36.71
CA SER A 296 21.96 -14.03 36.42
C SER A 296 22.12 -13.69 34.94
N ASN A 297 22.00 -14.64 34.00
CA ASN A 297 22.12 -14.37 32.56
C ASN A 297 21.09 -15.12 31.69
N TRP A 298 20.05 -15.69 32.29
CA TRP A 298 19.03 -16.52 31.62
C TRP A 298 18.31 -15.84 30.44
N ASN A 299 18.14 -14.52 30.52
CA ASN A 299 17.49 -13.69 29.50
C ASN A 299 18.49 -13.09 28.49
N THR A 300 19.80 -13.17 28.76
CA THR A 300 20.85 -12.70 27.86
C THR A 300 20.99 -13.68 26.69
N ALA A 301 20.81 -13.18 25.47
CA ALA A 301 21.00 -13.96 24.25
C ALA A 301 22.43 -14.55 24.19
N GLN A 302 22.52 -15.86 23.96
CA GLN A 302 23.77 -16.58 23.70
C GLN A 302 23.69 -17.27 22.33
N LYS A 303 24.73 -17.15 21.52
CA LYS A 303 24.71 -17.63 20.13
C LYS A 303 24.94 -19.15 20.01
N VAL A 304 24.08 -19.79 19.24
CA VAL A 304 24.33 -21.07 18.58
C VAL A 304 24.89 -20.78 17.19
N THR A 305 25.94 -21.50 16.81
CA THR A 305 26.55 -21.43 15.47
C THR A 305 26.30 -22.74 14.74
N ILE A 306 25.68 -22.64 13.57
CA ILE A 306 25.47 -23.75 12.63
C ILE A 306 26.46 -23.58 11.47
N THR A 307 27.27 -24.60 11.18
CA THR A 307 28.17 -24.65 10.02
C THR A 307 27.69 -25.72 9.06
N ALA A 308 27.68 -25.38 7.76
CA ALA A 308 27.41 -26.33 6.69
C ALA A 308 28.71 -26.92 6.13
N ALA A 309 28.67 -28.19 5.74
CA ALA A 309 29.73 -28.84 4.99
C ALA A 309 29.99 -28.15 3.63
N ASN A 310 31.16 -28.38 3.04
CA ASN A 310 31.56 -27.77 1.75
C ASN A 310 30.76 -28.30 0.53
N SER A 311 29.78 -29.19 0.75
CA SER A 311 28.85 -29.69 -0.25
C SER A 311 27.56 -30.18 0.44
N GLY A 312 26.48 -30.33 -0.33
CA GLY A 312 25.14 -30.72 0.17
C GLY A 312 24.12 -29.58 0.11
N THR A 313 22.83 -29.93 0.13
CA THR A 313 21.69 -29.00 0.00
C THR A 313 20.52 -29.46 0.86
N GLY A 314 19.55 -28.58 1.09
CA GLY A 314 18.33 -28.88 1.84
C GLY A 314 18.45 -28.62 3.34
N SER A 315 17.32 -28.73 4.04
CA SER A 315 17.17 -28.26 5.42
C SER A 315 17.36 -29.33 6.48
N ALA A 316 17.67 -28.88 7.69
CA ALA A 316 17.82 -29.66 8.90
C ALA A 316 17.16 -28.96 10.09
N THR A 317 16.50 -29.73 10.94
CA THR A 317 15.83 -29.23 12.14
C THR A 317 16.80 -29.27 13.31
N PHE A 318 16.97 -28.15 13.99
CA PHE A 318 17.76 -28.01 15.21
C PHE A 318 16.84 -27.75 16.39
N GLU A 319 17.04 -28.49 17.48
CA GLU A 319 16.30 -28.31 18.72
C GLU A 319 17.25 -27.87 19.83
N SER A 320 16.91 -26.76 20.47
CA SER A 320 17.58 -26.29 21.69
C SER A 320 16.74 -26.74 22.88
N THR A 321 17.31 -27.64 23.69
CA THR A 321 16.58 -28.44 24.69
C THR A 321 17.20 -28.28 26.07
N ALA A 322 16.38 -28.28 27.13
CA ALA A 322 16.85 -28.32 28.51
C ALA A 322 15.89 -29.17 29.38
N THR A 323 16.42 -29.79 30.43
CA THR A 323 15.60 -30.62 31.33
C THR A 323 14.52 -29.76 31.99
N GLY A 324 13.26 -30.22 31.94
CA GLY A 324 12.11 -29.48 32.48
C GLY A 324 11.69 -28.24 31.68
N HIS A 325 12.26 -28.01 30.49
CA HIS A 325 11.90 -26.89 29.63
C HIS A 325 11.25 -27.36 28.32
N ALA A 326 10.28 -26.59 27.81
CA ALA A 326 9.85 -26.68 26.42
C ALA A 326 11.02 -26.32 25.48
N LYS A 327 11.13 -27.05 24.37
CA LYS A 327 12.21 -26.87 23.39
C LYS A 327 11.94 -25.69 22.45
N ALA A 328 13.00 -25.00 22.03
CA ALA A 328 12.97 -24.17 20.83
C ALA A 328 13.36 -25.01 19.61
N THR A 329 12.78 -24.69 18.46
CA THR A 329 13.08 -25.34 17.17
C THR A 329 13.47 -24.29 16.15
N VAL A 330 14.60 -24.50 15.48
CA VAL A 330 15.09 -23.67 14.36
C VAL A 330 15.31 -24.59 13.17
N THR A 331 14.73 -24.27 12.02
CA THR A 331 15.06 -24.96 10.77
C THR A 331 16.20 -24.20 10.09
N ALA A 332 17.32 -24.88 9.84
CA ALA A 332 18.42 -24.30 9.08
C ALA A 332 18.48 -24.95 7.69
N THR A 333 18.76 -24.16 6.65
CA THR A 333 18.78 -24.64 5.26
C THR A 333 20.19 -24.53 4.70
N GLN A 334 20.72 -25.64 4.16
CA GLN A 334 22.02 -25.63 3.51
C GLN A 334 21.86 -25.06 2.11
N LEU A 335 22.34 -23.83 1.95
CA LEU A 335 22.47 -23.17 0.67
C LEU A 335 23.74 -23.66 -0.01
N ALA A 336 23.78 -23.63 -1.34
CA ALA A 336 24.98 -23.98 -2.11
C ALA A 336 26.17 -23.08 -1.76
N ALA A 337 27.36 -23.41 -2.27
CA ALA A 337 28.44 -22.44 -2.39
C ALA A 337 27.99 -21.38 -3.40
N THR A 338 27.42 -20.28 -2.90
CA THR A 338 26.83 -19.21 -3.70
C THR A 338 27.89 -18.47 -4.49
N LYS A 339 27.49 -18.10 -5.71
CA LYS A 339 28.19 -17.16 -6.57
C LYS A 339 28.33 -15.81 -5.84
N ALA A 340 29.40 -15.05 -6.07
CA ALA A 340 29.68 -13.80 -5.36
C ALA A 340 28.53 -12.79 -5.47
N TYR A 341 27.83 -12.77 -6.60
CA TYR A 341 26.67 -11.88 -6.79
C TYR A 341 25.38 -12.40 -6.11
N ASP A 342 25.18 -13.72 -5.95
CA ASP A 342 24.13 -14.26 -5.07
C ASP A 342 24.41 -13.88 -3.59
N GLU A 343 25.69 -13.71 -3.20
CA GLU A 343 26.03 -13.22 -1.86
C GLU A 343 25.55 -11.77 -1.66
N ARG A 344 25.74 -10.90 -2.66
CA ARG A 344 25.29 -9.49 -2.67
C ARG A 344 23.77 -9.34 -2.69
N PHE A 345 23.09 -10.15 -3.51
CA PHE A 345 21.62 -10.21 -3.53
C PHE A 345 21.07 -10.48 -2.13
N LEU A 346 21.57 -11.51 -1.44
CA LEU A 346 21.07 -11.88 -0.11
C LEU A 346 21.40 -10.84 0.97
N GLU A 347 22.51 -10.11 0.85
CA GLU A 347 22.87 -9.03 1.77
C GLU A 347 21.96 -7.81 1.58
N LEU A 348 21.74 -7.35 0.33
CA LEU A 348 20.84 -6.23 0.06
C LEU A 348 19.37 -6.58 0.32
N TYR A 349 18.92 -7.78 -0.06
CA TYR A 349 17.61 -8.31 0.36
C TYR A 349 17.46 -8.26 1.89
N GLY A 350 18.53 -8.59 2.63
CA GLY A 350 18.58 -8.49 4.08
C GLY A 350 18.33 -7.07 4.59
N LYS A 351 18.98 -6.06 3.99
CA LYS A 351 18.73 -4.64 4.33
C LYS A 351 17.32 -4.19 3.96
N ILE A 352 16.80 -4.59 2.80
CA ILE A 352 15.44 -4.23 2.34
C ILE A 352 14.38 -4.78 3.30
N THR A 353 14.57 -6.01 3.80
CA THR A 353 13.57 -6.72 4.61
C THR A 353 13.81 -6.70 6.12
N ASP A 354 14.76 -5.89 6.60
CA ASP A 354 14.87 -5.54 8.02
C ASP A 354 13.81 -4.46 8.37
N PRO A 355 12.85 -4.72 9.28
CA PRO A 355 11.87 -3.72 9.69
C PRO A 355 12.49 -2.46 10.31
N ALA A 356 13.74 -2.51 10.80
CA ALA A 356 14.46 -1.33 11.28
C ALA A 356 14.84 -0.34 10.17
N ASN A 357 14.84 -0.78 8.91
CA ASN A 357 15.20 0.03 7.74
C ASN A 357 14.00 0.66 7.02
N GLY A 358 12.77 0.48 7.52
CA GLY A 358 11.61 1.32 7.13
C GLY A 358 11.02 1.12 5.74
N TYR A 359 11.46 0.16 4.92
CA TYR A 359 10.94 -0.07 3.56
C TYR A 359 9.46 -0.49 3.47
N PHE A 360 8.86 -0.90 4.57
CA PHE A 360 7.52 -1.50 4.61
C PHE A 360 6.66 -0.94 5.75
N SER A 361 5.36 -0.79 5.50
CA SER A 361 4.36 -0.53 6.55
C SER A 361 4.15 -1.75 7.46
N PRO A 362 3.47 -1.59 8.62
CA PRO A 362 3.11 -2.70 9.51
C PRO A 362 2.33 -3.84 8.84
N GLU A 363 1.63 -3.56 7.73
CA GLU A 363 0.87 -4.51 6.92
C GLU A 363 1.76 -5.34 5.97
N GLY A 364 3.05 -5.00 5.83
CA GLY A 364 3.97 -5.58 4.86
C GLY A 364 3.84 -4.98 3.45
N ILE A 365 3.30 -3.76 3.34
CA ILE A 365 3.18 -3.01 2.07
C ILE A 365 4.47 -2.24 1.84
N PRO A 366 5.13 -2.35 0.66
CA PRO A 366 6.32 -1.57 0.38
C PRO A 366 5.94 -0.10 0.16
N TYR A 367 6.64 0.82 0.80
CA TYR A 367 6.54 2.25 0.46
C TYR A 367 7.24 2.54 -0.89
N HIS A 368 7.04 3.72 -1.48
CA HIS A 368 7.83 4.16 -2.63
C HIS A 368 9.31 4.37 -2.24
N SER A 369 9.56 4.93 -1.05
CA SER A 369 10.90 5.10 -0.45
C SER A 369 10.84 5.05 1.07
N VAL A 370 12.00 4.81 1.71
CA VAL A 370 12.17 4.92 3.18
C VAL A 370 12.07 6.36 3.65
N GLU A 371 12.46 7.32 2.80
CA GLU A 371 12.30 8.74 3.06
C GLU A 371 10.91 9.21 2.63
N THR A 372 10.22 9.94 3.51
CA THR A 372 8.89 10.54 3.30
C THR A 372 8.90 11.70 2.31
N LEU A 373 9.87 12.62 2.41
CA LEU A 373 9.98 13.77 1.53
C LEU A 373 10.56 13.40 0.17
N ILE A 374 9.70 13.02 -0.77
CA ILE A 374 10.03 12.81 -2.19
C ILE A 374 8.82 13.12 -3.07
N VAL A 375 9.07 13.75 -4.22
CA VAL A 375 8.06 14.11 -5.23
C VAL A 375 8.65 13.82 -6.61
N GLU A 376 7.98 12.99 -7.42
CA GLU A 376 8.47 12.63 -8.78
C GLU A 376 7.44 11.95 -9.69
N ALA A 377 6.57 11.10 -9.13
CA ALA A 377 5.41 10.51 -9.82
C ALA A 377 4.30 10.16 -8.80
N PRO A 378 4.60 9.42 -7.72
CA PRO A 378 4.01 9.74 -6.41
C PRO A 378 4.51 11.12 -5.94
N ASP A 379 3.75 11.74 -5.04
CA ASP A 379 4.05 13.04 -4.45
C ASP A 379 4.30 13.01 -2.93
N HIS A 380 4.34 11.81 -2.33
CA HIS A 380 4.89 11.54 -1.01
C HIS A 380 5.51 10.12 -0.93
N GLY A 381 6.61 9.95 -0.19
CA GLY A 381 7.42 8.72 -0.20
C GLY A 381 6.77 7.51 0.45
N HIS A 382 5.86 7.73 1.40
CA HIS A 382 5.01 6.69 1.99
C HIS A 382 3.66 6.53 1.27
N GLU A 383 3.49 7.13 0.08
CA GLU A 383 2.64 6.49 -0.93
C GLU A 383 3.30 5.19 -1.40
N THR A 384 2.54 4.36 -2.11
CA THR A 384 3.04 3.19 -2.83
C THR A 384 2.39 3.10 -4.19
N THR A 385 3.04 2.39 -5.10
CA THR A 385 2.63 2.25 -6.48
C THR A 385 2.45 0.78 -6.86
N SER A 386 1.64 0.51 -7.89
CA SER A 386 1.58 -0.84 -8.49
C SER A 386 2.96 -1.30 -8.98
N GLU A 387 3.81 -0.35 -9.36
CA GLU A 387 5.22 -0.59 -9.64
C GLU A 387 5.96 -1.17 -8.43
N ALA A 388 5.90 -0.54 -7.25
CA ALA A 388 6.52 -1.05 -6.02
C ALA A 388 6.04 -2.45 -5.65
N TYR A 389 4.73 -2.73 -5.76
CA TYR A 389 4.20 -4.09 -5.60
C TYR A 389 4.75 -5.08 -6.63
N SER A 390 4.85 -4.70 -7.92
CA SER A 390 5.41 -5.56 -8.96
C SER A 390 6.91 -5.86 -8.76
N TYR A 391 7.68 -4.88 -8.25
CA TYR A 391 9.06 -5.06 -7.83
C TYR A 391 9.20 -5.95 -6.59
N LEU A 392 8.27 -5.87 -5.62
CA LEU A 392 8.25 -6.78 -4.47
C LEU A 392 8.04 -8.23 -4.93
N ILE A 393 7.07 -8.47 -5.81
CA ILE A 393 6.81 -9.81 -6.36
C ILE A 393 8.05 -10.36 -7.06
N TRP A 394 8.77 -9.52 -7.84
CA TRP A 394 9.99 -9.91 -8.53
C TRP A 394 11.17 -10.17 -7.57
N LEU A 395 11.37 -9.31 -6.57
CA LEU A 395 12.37 -9.47 -5.51
C LEU A 395 12.18 -10.80 -4.76
N GLN A 396 10.92 -11.17 -4.49
CA GLN A 396 10.59 -12.45 -3.84
C GLN A 396 10.69 -13.65 -4.79
N ALA A 397 10.48 -13.48 -6.10
CA ALA A 397 10.77 -14.52 -7.09
C ALA A 397 12.27 -14.85 -7.14
N MET A 398 13.13 -13.83 -7.19
CA MET A 398 14.58 -14.01 -7.11
C MET A 398 15.02 -14.59 -5.75
N TYR A 399 14.33 -14.25 -4.65
CA TYR A 399 14.57 -14.92 -3.36
C TYR A 399 14.25 -16.41 -3.41
N GLY A 400 13.15 -16.79 -4.06
CA GLY A 400 12.81 -18.19 -4.36
C GLY A 400 13.89 -18.90 -5.18
N LYS A 401 14.40 -18.27 -6.25
CA LYS A 401 15.54 -18.78 -7.05
C LYS A 401 16.79 -19.03 -6.20
N VAL A 402 17.20 -18.06 -5.38
CA VAL A 402 18.47 -18.15 -4.61
C VAL A 402 18.37 -19.07 -3.38
N THR A 403 17.18 -19.31 -2.82
CA THR A 403 17.02 -20.03 -1.53
C THR A 403 16.12 -21.27 -1.55
N GLY A 404 15.24 -21.40 -2.54
CA GLY A 404 14.18 -22.42 -2.58
C GLY A 404 12.97 -22.13 -1.69
N ASP A 405 12.84 -20.92 -1.14
CA ASP A 405 11.70 -20.47 -0.33
C ASP A 405 10.70 -19.66 -1.17
N TRP A 406 9.74 -20.35 -1.79
CA TRP A 406 8.67 -19.74 -2.60
C TRP A 406 7.51 -19.17 -1.77
N THR A 407 7.53 -19.31 -0.44
CA THR A 407 6.43 -18.84 0.42
C THR A 407 6.23 -17.32 0.32
N ARG A 408 7.33 -16.57 0.12
CA ARG A 408 7.34 -15.11 0.07
C ARG A 408 6.86 -14.54 -1.25
N PHE A 409 7.10 -15.23 -2.35
CA PHE A 409 6.54 -14.88 -3.66
C PHE A 409 5.01 -14.96 -3.62
N ASN A 410 4.48 -16.05 -3.05
CA ASN A 410 3.04 -16.19 -2.83
C ASN A 410 2.49 -15.13 -1.85
N ALA A 411 3.20 -14.86 -0.74
CA ALA A 411 2.78 -13.85 0.24
C ALA A 411 2.77 -12.42 -0.36
N ALA A 412 3.76 -12.05 -1.17
CA ALA A 412 3.78 -10.77 -1.88
C ALA A 412 2.58 -10.61 -2.81
N TRP A 413 2.20 -11.69 -3.51
CA TRP A 413 0.99 -11.68 -4.33
C TRP A 413 -0.29 -11.56 -3.50
N GLU A 414 -0.37 -12.20 -2.33
CA GLU A 414 -1.51 -12.07 -1.41
C GLU A 414 -1.62 -10.66 -0.81
N THR A 415 -0.51 -10.00 -0.47
CA THR A 415 -0.50 -8.59 -0.04
C THR A 415 -1.00 -7.69 -1.17
N MET A 416 -0.52 -7.88 -2.40
CA MET A 416 -0.98 -7.14 -3.58
C MET A 416 -2.49 -7.37 -3.87
N GLU A 417 -2.98 -8.62 -3.82
CA GLU A 417 -4.41 -8.93 -4.00
C GLU A 417 -5.30 -8.31 -2.90
N LYS A 418 -4.79 -8.24 -1.66
CA LYS A 418 -5.53 -7.71 -0.51
C LYS A 418 -5.61 -6.19 -0.51
N PHE A 419 -4.55 -5.51 -0.95
CA PHE A 419 -4.39 -4.06 -0.77
C PHE A 419 -4.35 -3.26 -2.07
N MET A 420 -3.84 -3.78 -3.18
CA MET A 420 -3.67 -3.00 -4.43
C MET A 420 -4.64 -3.36 -5.55
N ILE A 421 -5.25 -4.55 -5.53
CA ILE A 421 -6.36 -4.91 -6.44
C ILE A 421 -7.70 -4.58 -5.76
N PRO A 422 -8.52 -3.65 -6.29
CA PRO A 422 -9.78 -3.25 -5.65
C PRO A 422 -10.75 -4.41 -5.45
N THR A 423 -11.28 -4.58 -4.23
CA THR A 423 -12.18 -5.69 -3.89
C THR A 423 -13.60 -5.47 -4.45
N LYS A 424 -14.47 -6.47 -4.29
CA LYS A 424 -15.89 -6.36 -4.65
C LYS A 424 -16.62 -5.20 -3.95
N ALA A 425 -16.16 -4.78 -2.77
CA ALA A 425 -16.73 -3.65 -2.06
C ALA A 425 -16.24 -2.29 -2.58
N ASP A 426 -15.04 -2.25 -3.17
CA ASP A 426 -14.40 -1.04 -3.73
C ASP A 426 -14.88 -0.72 -5.14
N GLN A 427 -15.15 -1.76 -5.95
CA GLN A 427 -15.73 -1.67 -7.29
C GLN A 427 -17.12 -2.34 -7.40
N PRO A 428 -18.12 -1.90 -6.59
CA PRO A 428 -19.36 -2.63 -6.37
C PRO A 428 -20.26 -2.72 -7.61
N THR A 429 -20.32 -1.67 -8.43
CA THR A 429 -21.39 -1.47 -9.43
C THR A 429 -20.99 -1.81 -10.87
N ASN A 430 -19.91 -2.56 -11.09
CA ASN A 430 -19.53 -3.13 -12.39
C ASN A 430 -20.69 -3.83 -13.14
N SER A 431 -21.71 -4.33 -12.43
CA SER A 431 -22.91 -4.96 -13.01
C SER A 431 -23.81 -4.01 -13.82
N PHE A 432 -23.60 -2.69 -13.76
CA PHE A 432 -24.26 -1.73 -14.66
C PHE A 432 -23.47 -1.48 -15.95
N TYR A 433 -22.34 -2.15 -16.15
CA TYR A 433 -21.47 -1.89 -17.31
C TYR A 433 -22.13 -2.31 -18.62
N ASN A 434 -22.08 -1.42 -19.61
CA ASN A 434 -22.61 -1.65 -20.95
C ASN A 434 -21.46 -1.67 -21.97
N ALA A 435 -21.01 -2.87 -22.37
CA ALA A 435 -19.96 -3.03 -23.37
C ALA A 435 -20.28 -2.40 -24.74
N SER A 436 -21.55 -2.14 -25.06
CA SER A 436 -21.97 -1.42 -26.28
C SER A 436 -22.01 0.11 -26.11
N LYS A 437 -21.79 0.64 -24.91
CA LYS A 437 -21.52 2.05 -24.62
C LYS A 437 -20.54 2.14 -23.42
N PRO A 438 -19.25 1.82 -23.62
CA PRO A 438 -18.28 1.60 -22.54
C PRO A 438 -17.98 2.85 -21.71
N ALA A 439 -18.13 4.04 -22.28
CA ALA A 439 -17.97 5.33 -21.60
C ALA A 439 -18.81 6.42 -22.28
N THR A 440 -18.73 7.65 -21.77
CA THR A 440 -19.07 8.88 -22.52
C THR A 440 -17.78 9.66 -22.74
N TYR A 441 -17.62 10.27 -23.93
CA TYR A 441 -16.40 10.98 -24.29
C TYR A 441 -16.27 12.32 -23.55
N ALA A 442 -15.08 12.60 -23.03
CA ALA A 442 -14.57 13.95 -22.78
C ALA A 442 -13.21 14.11 -23.50
N PRO A 443 -12.91 15.32 -24.02
CA PRO A 443 -11.58 15.62 -24.55
C PRO A 443 -10.55 15.65 -23.42
N GLU A 444 -9.32 15.21 -23.69
CA GLU A 444 -8.18 15.74 -22.93
C GLU A 444 -7.86 17.15 -23.44
N LEU A 445 -7.38 18.02 -22.55
CA LEU A 445 -6.99 19.40 -22.83
C LEU A 445 -5.49 19.55 -22.54
N ASP A 446 -4.83 20.57 -23.12
CA ASP A 446 -3.37 20.65 -23.10
C ASP A 446 -2.84 21.02 -21.69
N SER A 447 -3.53 21.94 -20.99
CA SER A 447 -3.11 22.52 -19.71
C SER A 447 -4.14 22.35 -18.56
N PRO A 448 -3.69 22.26 -17.28
CA PRO A 448 -4.58 22.17 -16.12
C PRO A 448 -5.63 23.28 -16.02
N SER A 449 -5.32 24.47 -16.53
CA SER A 449 -6.18 25.65 -16.52
C SER A 449 -7.38 25.62 -17.48
N GLU A 450 -7.46 24.61 -18.34
CA GLU A 450 -8.59 24.38 -19.26
C GLU A 450 -9.67 23.45 -18.67
N TYR A 451 -9.36 22.74 -17.58
CA TYR A 451 -10.25 21.80 -16.90
C TYR A 451 -11.23 22.52 -15.96
N PRO A 452 -12.43 21.96 -15.68
CA PRO A 452 -12.90 20.60 -15.99
C PRO A 452 -13.29 20.36 -17.46
N ALA A 453 -12.82 19.23 -18.01
CA ALA A 453 -13.11 18.81 -19.38
C ALA A 453 -14.55 18.29 -19.52
N LYS A 454 -15.33 18.85 -20.45
CA LYS A 454 -16.77 18.60 -20.56
C LYS A 454 -17.08 17.28 -21.27
N LEU A 455 -18.04 16.53 -20.73
CA LEU A 455 -18.60 15.35 -21.39
C LEU A 455 -19.43 15.77 -22.61
N ASP A 456 -19.16 15.15 -23.77
CA ASP A 456 -19.94 15.30 -25.00
C ASP A 456 -20.61 13.96 -25.38
N PRO A 457 -21.90 13.76 -25.06
CA PRO A 457 -22.65 12.56 -25.43
C PRO A 457 -23.00 12.50 -26.94
N GLY A 458 -22.69 13.53 -27.73
CA GLY A 458 -22.79 13.51 -29.18
C GLY A 458 -21.64 12.77 -29.88
N VAL A 459 -20.50 12.60 -29.20
CA VAL A 459 -19.36 11.82 -29.71
C VAL A 459 -19.61 10.33 -29.52
N SER A 460 -19.71 9.59 -30.63
CA SER A 460 -19.92 8.14 -30.62
C SER A 460 -18.66 7.38 -30.21
N VAL A 461 -18.75 6.62 -29.11
CA VAL A 461 -17.71 5.69 -28.63
C VAL A 461 -17.83 4.31 -29.31
N GLY A 462 -16.76 3.52 -29.29
CA GLY A 462 -16.78 2.13 -29.79
C GLY A 462 -17.40 1.13 -28.83
N GLN A 463 -17.30 -0.16 -29.18
CA GLN A 463 -17.70 -1.27 -28.32
C GLN A 463 -16.47 -1.90 -27.63
N ASP A 464 -16.65 -2.36 -26.40
CA ASP A 464 -15.71 -3.23 -25.68
C ASP A 464 -15.94 -4.69 -26.12
N PRO A 465 -14.96 -5.36 -26.76
CA PRO A 465 -15.12 -6.72 -27.25
C PRO A 465 -14.71 -7.80 -26.22
N ILE A 466 -14.14 -7.43 -25.06
CA ILE A 466 -13.56 -8.39 -24.10
C ILE A 466 -14.34 -8.52 -22.78
N ALA A 467 -15.14 -7.54 -22.35
CA ALA A 467 -15.89 -7.63 -21.09
C ALA A 467 -16.76 -8.89 -20.95
N SER A 468 -17.51 -9.24 -21.99
CA SER A 468 -18.39 -10.43 -21.97
C SER A 468 -17.60 -11.76 -21.93
N GLU A 469 -16.39 -11.76 -22.49
CA GLU A 469 -15.47 -12.89 -22.49
C GLU A 469 -14.81 -13.06 -21.12
N LEU A 470 -14.30 -11.97 -20.54
CA LEU A 470 -13.72 -11.93 -19.19
C LEU A 470 -14.75 -12.38 -18.14
N LYS A 471 -15.98 -11.87 -18.22
CA LYS A 471 -17.09 -12.31 -17.36
C LYS A 471 -17.36 -13.82 -17.49
N SER A 472 -17.33 -14.34 -18.71
CA SER A 472 -17.55 -15.76 -18.98
C SER A 472 -16.38 -16.64 -18.48
N ALA A 473 -15.15 -16.12 -18.49
CA ALA A 473 -13.97 -16.82 -18.00
C ALA A 473 -13.91 -16.85 -16.46
N TYR A 474 -14.19 -15.73 -15.79
CA TYR A 474 -13.94 -15.56 -14.35
C TYR A 474 -15.19 -15.52 -13.47
N GLY A 475 -16.40 -15.45 -14.05
CA GLY A 475 -17.66 -15.52 -13.31
C GLY A 475 -18.04 -14.25 -12.54
N THR A 476 -17.28 -13.16 -12.68
CA THR A 476 -17.60 -11.84 -12.13
C THR A 476 -17.54 -10.75 -13.20
N ASP A 477 -18.23 -9.64 -12.96
CA ASP A 477 -18.08 -8.39 -13.72
C ASP A 477 -16.84 -7.58 -13.30
N ASP A 478 -16.26 -7.86 -12.13
CA ASP A 478 -15.17 -7.06 -11.56
C ASP A 478 -13.85 -7.16 -12.35
N ILE A 479 -13.04 -6.10 -12.31
CA ILE A 479 -11.70 -6.06 -12.88
C ILE A 479 -10.69 -6.66 -11.91
N TYR A 480 -9.71 -7.40 -12.45
CA TYR A 480 -8.60 -7.95 -11.67
C TYR A 480 -7.27 -7.49 -12.28
N GLY A 481 -6.78 -6.37 -11.75
CA GLY A 481 -5.53 -5.69 -12.06
C GLY A 481 -5.32 -4.60 -11.02
N MET A 482 -4.09 -4.11 -10.86
CA MET A 482 -3.78 -3.19 -9.75
C MET A 482 -4.38 -1.80 -9.98
N HIS A 483 -4.72 -1.09 -8.90
CA HIS A 483 -4.73 0.37 -8.95
C HIS A 483 -3.28 0.88 -8.89
N TRP A 484 -2.98 2.01 -9.52
CA TRP A 484 -1.60 2.47 -9.67
C TRP A 484 -1.01 3.18 -8.44
N LEU A 485 -1.81 3.80 -7.57
CA LEU A 485 -1.36 4.62 -6.44
C LEU A 485 -2.18 4.34 -5.16
N GLN A 486 -1.52 4.42 -4.00
CA GLN A 486 -2.11 4.20 -2.69
C GLN A 486 -1.33 4.94 -1.61
N ASP A 487 -2.02 5.71 -0.78
CA ASP A 487 -1.48 6.40 0.40
C ASP A 487 -1.45 5.41 1.56
N VAL A 488 -0.27 4.87 1.89
CA VAL A 488 -0.17 3.68 2.76
C VAL A 488 -0.47 4.01 4.22
N ASP A 489 0.08 5.11 4.72
CA ASP A 489 -0.07 5.56 6.10
C ASP A 489 -1.33 6.43 6.32
N ASN A 490 -2.13 6.65 5.27
CA ASN A 490 -3.28 7.56 5.26
C ASN A 490 -2.90 9.02 5.59
N VAL A 491 -1.75 9.49 5.10
CA VAL A 491 -1.23 10.85 5.33
C VAL A 491 -2.14 11.93 4.74
N TYR A 492 -2.78 11.65 3.60
CA TYR A 492 -3.81 12.53 3.05
C TYR A 492 -5.11 12.50 3.84
N GLY A 493 -5.29 11.51 4.74
CA GLY A 493 -6.43 11.41 5.63
C GLY A 493 -7.75 11.05 4.94
N TYR A 494 -7.72 10.50 3.73
CA TYR A 494 -8.95 10.09 3.04
C TYR A 494 -9.62 8.88 3.72
N GLY A 495 -8.84 7.94 4.23
CA GLY A 495 -9.33 6.67 4.80
C GLY A 495 -10.07 5.82 3.77
N ASN A 496 -9.51 5.70 2.58
CA ASN A 496 -10.11 5.01 1.45
C ASN A 496 -9.56 3.58 1.32
N SER A 497 -9.37 2.90 2.46
CA SER A 497 -8.78 1.57 2.54
C SER A 497 -9.72 0.45 2.08
N PRO A 498 -9.21 -0.73 1.68
CA PRO A 498 -10.01 -1.76 1.02
C PRO A 498 -11.31 -2.12 1.76
N GLY A 499 -12.44 -1.98 1.06
CA GLY A 499 -13.79 -2.16 1.56
C GLY A 499 -14.42 -0.93 2.23
N LYS A 500 -13.77 0.24 2.18
CA LYS A 500 -14.26 1.52 2.75
C LYS A 500 -14.35 2.60 1.68
N CYS A 501 -15.01 3.71 2.01
CA CYS A 501 -15.12 4.88 1.14
C CYS A 501 -15.07 6.15 1.98
N GLN A 502 -14.00 6.95 1.82
CA GLN A 502 -13.70 8.17 2.58
C GLN A 502 -13.90 8.04 4.11
N ALA A 503 -13.33 7.03 4.78
CA ALA A 503 -13.47 6.85 6.23
C ALA A 503 -12.89 8.05 7.04
N GLY A 504 -11.82 8.69 6.54
CA GLY A 504 -11.20 9.90 7.10
C GLY A 504 -9.83 9.68 7.77
N PRO A 505 -9.26 10.71 8.42
CA PRO A 505 -7.89 10.66 8.95
C PRO A 505 -7.68 9.68 10.11
N SER A 506 -8.76 9.23 10.76
CA SER A 506 -8.72 8.21 11.82
C SER A 506 -8.78 6.77 11.30
N ASP A 507 -8.61 6.56 10.00
CA ASP A 507 -8.53 5.22 9.41
C ASP A 507 -7.06 4.78 9.33
N THR A 508 -6.78 3.55 9.75
CA THR A 508 -5.42 3.01 9.91
C THR A 508 -5.10 1.98 8.81
N GLY A 509 -5.42 2.31 7.57
CA GLY A 509 -5.27 1.38 6.45
C GLY A 509 -5.03 2.09 5.13
N PRO A 510 -4.40 1.40 4.17
CA PRO A 510 -3.79 2.02 3.01
C PRO A 510 -4.85 2.51 2.02
N SER A 511 -4.90 3.82 1.84
CA SER A 511 -5.98 4.55 1.21
C SER A 511 -5.82 4.63 -0.31
N TYR A 512 -6.78 4.12 -1.09
CA TYR A 512 -6.76 4.26 -2.54
C TYR A 512 -6.97 5.72 -2.97
N ILE A 513 -5.98 6.29 -3.66
CA ILE A 513 -5.94 7.68 -4.12
C ILE A 513 -5.39 7.76 -5.54
N ASN A 514 -5.60 8.88 -6.22
CA ASN A 514 -5.07 9.15 -7.55
C ASN A 514 -4.88 10.66 -7.74
N THR A 515 -3.84 11.07 -8.47
CA THR A 515 -3.42 12.47 -8.64
C THR A 515 -3.72 12.98 -10.06
N PHE A 516 -2.98 12.51 -11.06
CA PHE A 516 -3.03 12.99 -12.45
C PHE A 516 -4.41 12.80 -13.10
N GLN A 517 -5.02 13.88 -13.58
CA GLN A 517 -6.32 13.92 -14.28
C GLN A 517 -6.42 15.02 -15.36
N ARG A 518 -5.52 16.00 -15.41
CA ARG A 518 -5.69 17.27 -16.14
C ARG A 518 -4.68 17.51 -17.27
N GLY A 519 -4.37 16.44 -18.01
CA GLY A 519 -3.74 16.53 -19.32
C GLY A 519 -2.23 16.73 -19.31
N SER A 520 -1.68 17.05 -20.48
CA SER A 520 -0.26 16.83 -20.76
C SER A 520 0.72 17.72 -19.97
N GLN A 521 0.26 18.89 -19.53
CA GLN A 521 1.03 19.84 -18.72
C GLN A 521 0.68 19.74 -17.22
N GLU A 522 -0.07 18.74 -16.75
CA GLU A 522 -0.19 18.50 -15.30
C GLU A 522 1.05 17.73 -14.82
N SER A 523 2.08 18.46 -14.38
CA SER A 523 3.19 17.84 -13.65
C SER A 523 2.74 17.35 -12.27
N VAL A 524 3.55 16.52 -11.61
CA VAL A 524 3.29 16.03 -10.24
C VAL A 524 2.99 17.17 -9.26
N TRP A 525 3.69 18.30 -9.42
CA TRP A 525 3.56 19.53 -8.63
C TRP A 525 2.22 20.25 -8.78
N GLU A 526 1.52 20.05 -9.89
CA GLU A 526 0.28 20.77 -10.20
C GLU A 526 -0.98 20.00 -9.79
N THR A 527 -0.84 18.73 -9.37
CA THR A 527 -1.95 17.83 -9.07
C THR A 527 -2.74 18.20 -7.80
N VAL A 528 -4.03 17.83 -7.78
CA VAL A 528 -4.87 17.82 -6.56
C VAL A 528 -5.14 16.36 -6.19
N PRO A 529 -4.45 15.80 -5.19
CA PRO A 529 -4.60 14.40 -4.78
C PRO A 529 -6.02 14.13 -4.30
N GLN A 530 -6.64 13.05 -4.75
CA GLN A 530 -8.07 12.79 -4.51
C GLN A 530 -8.38 11.29 -4.40
N PRO A 531 -9.45 10.88 -3.68
CA PRO A 531 -9.72 9.47 -3.41
C PRO A 531 -10.40 8.78 -4.59
N THR A 532 -10.09 7.49 -4.78
CA THR A 532 -10.75 6.70 -5.84
C THR A 532 -12.26 6.62 -5.63
N CYS A 533 -12.70 6.45 -4.38
CA CYS A 533 -14.11 6.54 -3.99
C CYS A 533 -14.41 7.96 -3.52
N ASP A 534 -15.14 8.72 -4.35
CA ASP A 534 -15.61 10.06 -4.01
C ASP A 534 -17.07 10.00 -3.57
N ALA A 535 -17.28 10.19 -2.26
CA ALA A 535 -18.58 10.30 -1.62
C ALA A 535 -18.92 11.74 -1.20
N PHE A 536 -18.23 12.75 -1.74
CA PHE A 536 -18.43 14.19 -1.47
C PHE A 536 -18.24 14.56 0.01
N LYS A 537 -17.33 13.87 0.72
CA LYS A 537 -16.98 14.18 2.13
C LYS A 537 -15.88 15.26 2.26
N TYR A 538 -14.99 15.31 1.27
CA TYR A 538 -13.84 16.21 1.15
C TYR A 538 -13.80 16.81 -0.26
N GLY A 539 -12.93 17.78 -0.50
CA GLY A 539 -12.94 18.56 -1.74
C GLY A 539 -14.03 19.64 -1.71
N GLY A 540 -14.61 19.95 -2.86
CA GLY A 540 -15.68 20.93 -3.01
C GLY A 540 -17.09 20.31 -2.91
N LYS A 541 -18.09 21.06 -3.39
CA LYS A 541 -19.51 20.67 -3.33
C LYS A 541 -19.81 19.30 -3.95
N ASN A 542 -19.10 18.94 -5.02
CA ASN A 542 -19.28 17.70 -5.76
C ASN A 542 -18.09 16.75 -5.55
N GLY A 543 -17.45 16.82 -4.37
CA GLY A 543 -16.18 16.19 -4.11
C GLY A 543 -15.06 16.87 -4.91
N TYR A 544 -14.25 16.08 -5.60
CA TYR A 544 -13.18 16.57 -6.49
C TYR A 544 -13.60 16.51 -7.97
N LEU A 545 -14.74 15.87 -8.29
CA LEU A 545 -15.13 15.53 -9.67
C LEU A 545 -15.20 16.74 -10.62
N ASP A 546 -15.64 17.90 -10.13
CA ASP A 546 -15.82 19.13 -10.91
C ASP A 546 -14.54 19.97 -11.04
N LEU A 547 -13.40 19.50 -10.53
CA LEU A 547 -12.07 19.94 -10.98
C LEU A 547 -11.65 19.28 -12.31
N PHE A 548 -12.16 18.08 -12.60
CA PHE A 548 -11.65 17.24 -13.70
C PHE A 548 -12.66 17.08 -14.85
N THR A 549 -13.92 16.77 -14.53
CA THR A 549 -14.96 16.45 -15.52
C THR A 549 -16.13 17.41 -15.42
N GLY A 550 -16.53 18.00 -16.55
CA GLY A 550 -17.65 18.93 -16.64
C GLY A 550 -18.94 18.22 -17.03
N ASP A 551 -19.90 18.14 -16.11
CA ASP A 551 -21.22 17.52 -16.31
C ASP A 551 -22.35 18.44 -15.79
N ALA A 552 -23.59 18.18 -16.21
CA ALA A 552 -24.78 18.87 -15.73
C ALA A 552 -25.19 18.46 -14.30
N SER A 553 -24.72 17.31 -13.82
CA SER A 553 -24.99 16.78 -12.47
C SER A 553 -23.93 15.76 -12.05
N TYR A 554 -23.54 15.78 -10.77
CA TYR A 554 -22.53 14.88 -10.23
C TYR A 554 -23.14 13.81 -9.31
N ALA A 555 -22.67 12.58 -9.46
CA ALA A 555 -23.04 11.45 -8.60
C ALA A 555 -21.81 10.87 -7.90
N LYS A 556 -22.01 10.44 -6.64
CA LYS A 556 -20.98 9.76 -5.85
C LYS A 556 -20.52 8.50 -6.57
N GLN A 557 -19.21 8.28 -6.66
CA GLN A 557 -18.64 7.30 -7.58
C GLN A 557 -17.29 6.78 -7.12
N TRP A 558 -16.94 5.59 -7.59
CA TRP A 558 -15.62 4.99 -7.47
C TRP A 558 -14.95 4.96 -8.85
N LYS A 559 -13.63 5.12 -8.92
CA LYS A 559 -12.84 5.11 -10.16
C LYS A 559 -11.39 4.66 -9.89
N PHE A 560 -10.91 3.70 -10.66
CA PHE A 560 -9.54 3.16 -10.55
C PHE A 560 -8.84 3.27 -11.90
N THR A 561 -7.52 3.46 -11.86
CA THR A 561 -6.63 3.54 -13.02
C THR A 561 -5.48 2.54 -12.80
N ASN A 562 -5.18 1.73 -13.81
CA ASN A 562 -4.05 0.80 -13.79
C ASN A 562 -2.82 1.42 -14.49
N ALA A 563 -1.61 1.03 -14.05
CA ALA A 563 -0.37 1.24 -14.78
C ALA A 563 0.02 -0.07 -15.49
N PRO A 564 -0.14 -0.19 -16.83
CA PRO A 564 -0.03 -1.46 -17.54
C PRO A 564 1.38 -2.07 -17.56
N ASP A 565 2.42 -1.25 -17.39
CA ASP A 565 3.81 -1.72 -17.24
C ASP A 565 3.99 -2.52 -15.93
N ALA A 566 3.27 -2.16 -14.86
CA ALA A 566 3.38 -2.77 -13.54
C ALA A 566 2.63 -4.11 -13.46
N ASP A 567 1.41 -4.18 -13.98
CA ASP A 567 0.70 -5.46 -14.17
C ASP A 567 1.54 -6.38 -15.09
N ALA A 568 2.17 -5.85 -16.14
CA ALA A 568 3.08 -6.63 -16.99
C ALA A 568 4.36 -7.07 -16.26
N ARG A 569 4.98 -6.21 -15.44
CA ARG A 569 6.17 -6.52 -14.62
C ARG A 569 5.85 -7.61 -13.59
N ALA A 570 4.64 -7.62 -13.02
CA ALA A 570 4.17 -8.68 -12.12
C ALA A 570 3.98 -10.04 -12.85
N VAL A 571 3.51 -10.03 -14.10
CA VAL A 571 3.43 -11.25 -14.94
C VAL A 571 4.83 -11.74 -15.36
N GLN A 572 5.74 -10.84 -15.71
CA GLN A 572 7.16 -11.12 -15.98
C GLN A 572 7.84 -11.77 -14.76
N ALA A 573 7.62 -11.23 -13.56
CA ALA A 573 8.09 -11.82 -12.31
C ALA A 573 7.50 -13.22 -12.06
N ALA A 574 6.23 -13.44 -12.39
CA ALA A 574 5.58 -14.76 -12.27
C ALA A 574 6.11 -15.78 -13.29
N TYR A 575 6.52 -15.36 -14.50
CA TYR A 575 7.18 -16.24 -15.48
C TYR A 575 8.50 -16.76 -14.91
N TRP A 576 9.37 -15.87 -14.45
CA TRP A 576 10.65 -16.25 -13.86
C TRP A 576 10.48 -17.09 -12.58
N ALA A 577 9.50 -16.75 -11.73
CA ALA A 577 9.18 -17.55 -10.55
C ALA A 577 8.83 -19.01 -10.90
N ASP A 578 8.13 -19.26 -12.02
CA ASP A 578 7.82 -20.62 -12.44
C ASP A 578 9.05 -21.33 -13.02
N ILE A 579 9.78 -20.72 -13.96
CA ILE A 579 11.00 -21.29 -14.54
C ILE A 579 11.99 -21.74 -13.44
N TRP A 580 12.31 -20.84 -12.51
CA TRP A 580 13.21 -21.13 -11.39
C TRP A 580 12.62 -22.13 -10.38
N ALA A 581 11.30 -22.20 -10.23
CA ALA A 581 10.67 -23.21 -9.38
C ALA A 581 10.65 -24.59 -10.08
N GLU A 582 10.40 -24.68 -11.38
CA GLU A 582 10.48 -25.92 -12.17
C GLU A 582 11.90 -26.50 -12.15
N GLU A 583 12.94 -25.69 -12.34
CA GLU A 583 14.35 -26.08 -12.25
C GLU A 583 14.70 -26.70 -10.88
N GLN A 584 14.07 -26.20 -9.80
CA GLN A 584 14.21 -26.74 -8.45
C GLN A 584 13.31 -27.96 -8.16
N GLY A 585 12.44 -28.37 -9.09
CA GLY A 585 11.42 -29.41 -8.88
C GLY A 585 10.26 -28.97 -7.98
N LYS A 586 10.01 -27.65 -7.91
CA LYS A 586 9.12 -26.95 -6.97
C LYS A 586 7.97 -26.17 -7.63
N GLY A 587 7.80 -26.16 -8.96
CA GLY A 587 6.75 -25.38 -9.67
C GLY A 587 5.33 -25.50 -9.09
N SER A 588 4.98 -26.65 -8.49
CA SER A 588 3.72 -26.82 -7.74
C SER A 588 3.51 -25.81 -6.60
N GLU A 589 4.58 -25.31 -5.97
CA GLU A 589 4.55 -24.31 -4.89
C GLU A 589 4.13 -22.91 -5.39
N VAL A 590 4.34 -22.58 -6.66
CA VAL A 590 3.98 -21.28 -7.27
C VAL A 590 2.76 -21.35 -8.20
N SER A 591 2.43 -22.54 -8.73
CA SER A 591 1.36 -22.79 -9.70
C SER A 591 0.01 -22.09 -9.43
N ALA A 592 -0.43 -22.02 -8.17
CA ALA A 592 -1.68 -21.35 -7.78
C ALA A 592 -1.63 -19.83 -8.03
N THR A 593 -0.46 -19.22 -7.90
CA THR A 593 -0.20 -17.80 -8.16
C THR A 593 -0.01 -17.52 -9.65
N LEU A 594 0.50 -18.47 -10.44
CA LEU A 594 0.53 -18.36 -11.91
C LEU A 594 -0.89 -18.26 -12.49
N GLY A 595 -1.84 -19.04 -11.96
CA GLY A 595 -3.26 -18.91 -12.32
C GLY A 595 -3.86 -17.52 -12.00
N LYS A 596 -3.27 -16.78 -11.05
CA LYS A 596 -3.60 -15.38 -10.75
C LYS A 596 -2.89 -14.41 -11.71
N ALA A 597 -1.63 -14.65 -12.06
CA ALA A 597 -0.89 -13.86 -13.04
C ALA A 597 -1.48 -13.97 -14.45
N ALA A 598 -1.85 -15.18 -14.89
CA ALA A 598 -2.59 -15.44 -16.13
C ALA A 598 -3.93 -14.69 -16.18
N LYS A 599 -4.61 -14.56 -15.02
CA LYS A 599 -5.83 -13.76 -14.87
C LYS A 599 -5.54 -12.26 -14.99
N MET A 600 -4.52 -11.74 -14.30
CA MET A 600 -4.09 -10.34 -14.44
C MET A 600 -3.78 -10.01 -15.90
N GLY A 601 -2.98 -10.84 -16.58
CA GLY A 601 -2.70 -10.73 -18.01
C GLY A 601 -3.95 -10.75 -18.90
N ASP A 602 -5.01 -11.46 -18.51
CA ASP A 602 -6.28 -11.49 -19.25
C ASP A 602 -7.02 -10.14 -19.21
N TYR A 603 -7.07 -9.51 -18.03
CA TYR A 603 -7.68 -8.18 -17.83
C TYR A 603 -6.79 -7.04 -18.35
N LEU A 604 -5.46 -7.18 -18.25
CA LEU A 604 -4.46 -6.27 -18.79
C LEU A 604 -4.60 -6.05 -20.31
N ARG A 605 -5.33 -6.92 -21.03
CA ARG A 605 -5.76 -6.66 -22.42
C ARG A 605 -6.56 -5.36 -22.58
N TYR A 606 -7.15 -4.78 -21.54
CA TYR A 606 -7.72 -3.43 -21.61
C TYR A 606 -6.67 -2.36 -21.97
N ALA A 607 -5.40 -2.57 -21.64
CA ALA A 607 -4.28 -1.73 -22.06
C ALA A 607 -3.98 -1.80 -23.58
N MET A 608 -4.65 -2.67 -24.33
CA MET A 608 -4.47 -2.80 -25.79
C MET A 608 -5.43 -1.93 -26.62
N TYR A 609 -6.38 -1.23 -25.99
CA TYR A 609 -7.47 -0.52 -26.68
C TYR A 609 -7.38 1.01 -26.56
N ASP A 610 -7.82 1.68 -27.62
CA ASP A 610 -8.05 3.13 -27.64
C ASP A 610 -8.96 3.58 -26.48
N LYS A 611 -8.71 4.78 -25.94
CA LYS A 611 -9.41 5.34 -24.77
C LYS A 611 -10.93 5.18 -24.83
N TYR A 612 -11.53 5.51 -25.97
CA TYR A 612 -12.99 5.44 -26.16
C TYR A 612 -13.38 4.36 -27.18
N PHE A 613 -12.55 3.32 -27.29
CA PHE A 613 -12.68 2.23 -28.26
C PHE A 613 -12.87 2.73 -29.70
N LYS A 614 -12.27 3.87 -30.06
CA LYS A 614 -12.25 4.32 -31.46
C LYS A 614 -11.46 3.33 -32.31
N LYS A 615 -11.81 3.26 -33.60
CA LYS A 615 -11.07 2.46 -34.57
C LYS A 615 -9.62 2.95 -34.64
N ILE A 616 -8.66 2.03 -34.65
CA ILE A 616 -7.25 2.36 -34.87
C ILE A 616 -7.03 2.72 -36.34
N GLY A 617 -6.27 3.80 -36.56
CA GLY A 617 -5.71 4.14 -37.86
C GLY A 617 -6.32 5.39 -38.48
N ASN A 618 -5.53 6.47 -38.51
CA ASN A 618 -5.89 7.80 -39.01
C ASN A 618 -7.13 8.40 -38.31
N CYS A 619 -7.23 8.21 -36.99
CA CYS A 619 -8.36 8.62 -36.18
C CYS A 619 -8.35 10.14 -35.91
N VAL A 620 -8.93 10.91 -36.83
CA VAL A 620 -8.99 12.38 -36.77
C VAL A 620 -10.44 12.90 -36.66
N GLY A 621 -10.62 13.85 -35.76
CA GLY A 621 -11.86 14.49 -35.33
C GLY A 621 -12.72 13.54 -34.46
N PRO A 622 -13.14 13.93 -33.25
CA PRO A 622 -13.84 13.03 -32.33
C PRO A 622 -15.17 12.50 -32.90
N SER A 623 -15.90 13.31 -33.68
CA SER A 623 -17.16 12.92 -34.31
C SER A 623 -16.99 12.28 -35.70
N THR A 624 -15.80 12.34 -36.30
CA THR A 624 -15.49 11.79 -37.64
C THR A 624 -14.69 10.50 -37.60
N CYS A 625 -13.83 10.31 -36.60
CA CYS A 625 -13.19 9.03 -36.35
C CYS A 625 -14.24 7.99 -35.93
N SER A 626 -14.23 6.86 -36.65
CA SER A 626 -15.26 5.83 -36.51
C SER A 626 -15.16 5.09 -35.16
N PRO A 627 -16.30 4.77 -34.52
CA PRO A 627 -16.32 3.86 -33.38
C PRO A 627 -15.83 2.46 -33.79
N GLY A 628 -15.08 1.79 -32.92
CA GLY A 628 -14.70 0.39 -33.10
C GLY A 628 -15.92 -0.54 -32.97
N THR A 629 -15.89 -1.64 -33.71
CA THR A 629 -16.97 -2.65 -33.79
C THR A 629 -16.54 -4.04 -33.32
N GLY A 630 -15.30 -4.14 -32.87
CA GLY A 630 -14.68 -5.34 -32.31
C GLY A 630 -13.24 -5.01 -31.95
N LYS A 631 -12.29 -5.92 -32.23
CA LYS A 631 -10.86 -5.68 -31.98
C LYS A 631 -10.17 -4.78 -33.02
N ASP A 632 -10.94 -3.99 -33.77
CA ASP A 632 -10.44 -2.94 -34.67
C ASP A 632 -10.20 -1.60 -33.96
N SER A 633 -10.55 -1.52 -32.67
CA SER A 633 -10.10 -0.51 -31.71
C SER A 633 -8.90 -0.93 -30.85
N SER A 634 -8.35 -2.13 -31.07
CA SER A 634 -7.13 -2.59 -30.41
C SER A 634 -5.89 -2.23 -31.23
N HIS A 635 -4.96 -1.51 -30.60
CA HIS A 635 -3.62 -1.24 -31.12
C HIS A 635 -2.63 -2.36 -30.81
N TYR A 636 -2.94 -3.26 -29.85
CA TYR A 636 -2.11 -4.40 -29.40
C TYR A 636 -0.74 -4.00 -28.82
N LEU A 637 -0.64 -2.80 -28.25
CA LEU A 637 0.48 -2.33 -27.42
C LEU A 637 0.00 -2.18 -25.98
N LEU A 638 0.91 -2.07 -25.01
CA LEU A 638 0.57 -1.56 -23.68
C LEU A 638 0.49 -0.03 -23.76
N ASN A 639 -0.72 0.52 -23.60
CA ASN A 639 -0.93 1.96 -23.45
C ASN A 639 -0.54 2.45 -22.04
N TRP A 640 -0.63 3.76 -21.81
CA TRP A 640 -0.27 4.37 -20.52
C TRP A 640 -1.22 3.98 -19.38
N TYR A 641 -2.48 3.67 -19.67
CA TYR A 641 -3.48 3.27 -18.67
C TYR A 641 -4.69 2.58 -19.29
N TYR A 642 -5.30 1.69 -18.51
CA TYR A 642 -6.75 1.49 -18.57
C TYR A 642 -7.38 1.93 -17.26
N SER A 643 -8.64 2.34 -17.30
CA SER A 643 -9.37 2.85 -16.14
C SER A 643 -10.82 2.42 -16.17
N TRP A 644 -11.40 2.21 -14.98
CA TRP A 644 -12.79 1.80 -14.81
C TRP A 644 -13.40 2.45 -13.57
N GLY A 645 -14.70 2.72 -13.63
CA GLY A 645 -15.41 3.40 -12.55
C GLY A 645 -16.92 3.21 -12.60
N GLY A 646 -17.63 3.66 -11.58
CA GLY A 646 -19.08 3.53 -11.49
C GLY A 646 -19.69 4.35 -10.36
N ALA A 647 -20.98 4.63 -10.45
CA ALA A 647 -21.69 5.27 -9.35
C ALA A 647 -21.68 4.35 -8.12
N THR A 648 -21.35 4.87 -6.94
CA THR A 648 -21.61 4.15 -5.67
C THR A 648 -23.11 4.14 -5.37
N ASP A 649 -23.83 5.17 -5.81
CA ASP A 649 -25.29 5.21 -5.77
C ASP A 649 -25.90 4.34 -6.88
N THR A 650 -26.45 3.18 -6.49
CA THR A 650 -27.15 2.26 -7.40
C THR A 650 -28.36 2.86 -8.12
N SER A 651 -28.92 3.98 -7.65
CA SER A 651 -30.02 4.68 -8.32
C SER A 651 -29.58 5.53 -9.51
N ALA A 652 -28.29 5.92 -9.58
CA ALA A 652 -27.70 6.53 -10.76
C ALA A 652 -27.40 5.49 -11.87
N GLY A 653 -27.10 4.25 -11.48
CA GLY A 653 -27.24 3.08 -12.35
C GLY A 653 -26.27 2.97 -13.53
N TRP A 654 -25.01 3.40 -13.37
CA TRP A 654 -23.99 3.34 -14.43
C TRP A 654 -22.60 2.91 -13.92
N SER A 655 -21.82 2.31 -14.83
CA SER A 655 -20.37 2.12 -14.72
C SER A 655 -19.72 2.17 -16.11
N TRP A 656 -18.43 2.51 -16.18
CA TRP A 656 -17.67 2.77 -17.41
C TRP A 656 -16.29 2.11 -17.39
N ARG A 657 -15.71 1.96 -18.58
CA ARG A 657 -14.33 1.50 -18.82
C ARG A 657 -13.73 2.25 -20.01
N ILE A 658 -12.44 2.57 -19.89
CA ILE A 658 -11.62 3.17 -20.95
C ILE A 658 -10.27 2.44 -21.01
N GLY A 659 -9.71 2.31 -22.20
CA GLY A 659 -8.26 2.13 -22.34
C GLY A 659 -7.56 3.49 -22.30
N SER A 660 -6.51 3.63 -23.09
CA SER A 660 -5.83 4.89 -23.39
C SER A 660 -5.35 4.85 -24.84
N SER A 661 -5.45 5.98 -25.53
CA SER A 661 -5.05 6.09 -26.93
C SER A 661 -3.53 6.26 -27.12
N HIS A 662 -2.77 6.39 -26.03
CA HIS A 662 -1.34 6.75 -26.01
C HIS A 662 -0.50 5.55 -25.56
N ALA A 663 0.46 5.13 -26.39
CA ALA A 663 1.40 4.05 -26.06
C ALA A 663 2.84 4.57 -26.07
N HIS A 664 3.61 4.20 -25.03
CA HIS A 664 4.98 4.64 -24.80
C HIS A 664 5.95 3.45 -24.92
N GLY A 665 7.11 3.62 -25.56
CA GLY A 665 8.12 2.56 -25.70
C GLY A 665 8.56 1.98 -24.36
N GLY A 666 8.69 2.84 -23.34
CA GLY A 666 9.00 2.46 -21.95
C GLY A 666 8.01 1.49 -21.28
N TYR A 667 6.75 1.40 -21.77
CA TYR A 667 5.69 0.60 -21.15
C TYR A 667 5.57 -0.83 -21.72
N GLN A 668 6.18 -1.11 -22.87
CA GLN A 668 6.03 -2.44 -23.50
C GLN A 668 6.80 -3.52 -22.73
N ASN A 669 6.39 -4.78 -22.87
CA ASN A 669 6.96 -5.93 -22.18
C ASN A 669 6.84 -7.23 -23.02
N PRO A 670 7.80 -7.48 -23.93
CA PRO A 670 7.78 -8.69 -24.76
C PRO A 670 7.85 -9.99 -23.99
N LEU A 671 8.56 -10.06 -22.85
CA LEU A 671 8.58 -11.30 -22.06
C LEU A 671 7.20 -11.61 -21.46
N ALA A 672 6.50 -10.63 -20.88
CA ALA A 672 5.13 -10.83 -20.41
C ALA A 672 4.18 -11.22 -21.55
N ALA A 673 4.34 -10.61 -22.74
CA ALA A 673 3.55 -10.96 -23.92
C ALA A 673 3.86 -12.38 -24.46
N TYR A 674 5.12 -12.82 -24.39
CA TYR A 674 5.54 -14.19 -24.68
C TYR A 674 4.95 -15.18 -23.66
N ALA A 675 5.06 -14.88 -22.37
CA ALA A 675 4.51 -15.72 -21.30
C ALA A 675 2.99 -15.93 -21.46
N LEU A 676 2.22 -14.87 -21.66
CA LEU A 676 0.76 -14.92 -21.81
C LEU A 676 0.29 -15.49 -23.16
N SER A 677 1.17 -15.61 -24.16
CA SER A 677 0.84 -16.13 -25.49
C SER A 677 1.32 -17.56 -25.74
N SER A 678 2.47 -17.93 -25.19
CA SER A 678 3.27 -19.07 -25.64
C SER A 678 3.68 -20.01 -24.50
N TYR A 679 3.79 -19.51 -23.27
CA TYR A 679 4.03 -20.33 -22.09
C TYR A 679 2.71 -20.94 -21.58
N ALA A 680 2.73 -22.21 -21.18
CA ALA A 680 1.49 -22.96 -20.95
C ALA A 680 0.77 -22.54 -19.66
N ASP A 681 1.51 -22.38 -18.57
CA ASP A 681 0.97 -22.23 -17.22
C ASP A 681 0.62 -20.78 -16.86
N LEU A 682 1.04 -19.82 -17.69
CA LEU A 682 0.58 -18.42 -17.67
C LEU A 682 -0.49 -18.09 -18.73
N LYS A 683 -1.00 -19.10 -19.46
CA LYS A 683 -2.03 -18.90 -20.48
C LYS A 683 -3.33 -18.27 -19.90
N PRO A 684 -3.79 -17.12 -20.42
CA PRO A 684 -5.09 -16.54 -20.06
C PRO A 684 -6.27 -17.49 -20.29
N LYS A 685 -7.27 -17.44 -19.40
CA LYS A 685 -8.42 -18.34 -19.42
C LYS A 685 -9.48 -17.98 -20.46
N SER A 686 -9.53 -16.72 -20.90
CA SER A 686 -10.44 -16.25 -21.95
C SER A 686 -10.22 -16.96 -23.29
N ALA A 687 -11.28 -17.04 -24.10
CA ALA A 687 -11.26 -17.79 -25.36
C ALA A 687 -10.28 -17.23 -26.40
N THR A 688 -9.94 -15.95 -26.31
CA THR A 688 -9.07 -15.24 -27.25
C THR A 688 -7.86 -14.54 -26.61
N GLY A 689 -7.71 -14.55 -25.27
CA GLY A 689 -6.65 -13.82 -24.59
C GLY A 689 -5.25 -14.21 -25.04
N GLN A 690 -4.96 -15.52 -25.13
CA GLN A 690 -3.69 -16.04 -25.65
C GLN A 690 -3.37 -15.51 -27.07
N ALA A 691 -4.38 -15.39 -27.93
CA ALA A 691 -4.21 -14.94 -29.31
C ALA A 691 -4.06 -13.41 -29.42
N ASP A 692 -4.68 -12.64 -28.53
CA ASP A 692 -4.44 -11.20 -28.41
C ASP A 692 -3.01 -10.92 -27.93
N TRP A 693 -2.51 -11.69 -26.97
CA TRP A 693 -1.14 -11.57 -26.48
C TRP A 693 -0.08 -12.00 -27.50
N ALA A 694 -0.34 -13.06 -28.29
CA ALA A 694 0.55 -13.42 -29.40
C ALA A 694 0.70 -12.26 -30.39
N LYS A 695 -0.43 -11.67 -30.79
CA LYS A 695 -0.46 -10.49 -31.66
C LYS A 695 0.11 -9.23 -31.00
N SER A 696 0.10 -9.15 -29.67
CA SER A 696 0.73 -8.06 -28.93
C SER A 696 2.26 -8.22 -28.87
N LEU A 697 2.78 -9.44 -28.75
CA LEU A 697 4.21 -9.72 -28.84
C LEU A 697 4.77 -9.25 -30.19
N ASP A 698 4.19 -9.72 -31.30
CA ASP A 698 4.53 -9.28 -32.66
C ASP A 698 4.57 -7.74 -32.73
N ARG A 699 3.47 -7.12 -32.29
CA ARG A 699 3.24 -5.68 -32.37
C ARG A 699 4.20 -4.85 -31.52
N GLN A 700 4.61 -5.34 -30.36
CA GLN A 700 5.58 -4.66 -29.50
C GLN A 700 6.98 -4.67 -30.14
N LEU A 701 7.39 -5.79 -30.74
CA LEU A 701 8.65 -5.88 -31.49
C LEU A 701 8.65 -4.96 -32.72
N GLU A 702 7.56 -4.93 -33.49
CA GLU A 702 7.37 -3.95 -34.57
C GLU A 702 7.52 -2.50 -34.07
N PHE A 703 6.96 -2.18 -32.91
CA PHE A 703 6.95 -0.83 -32.34
C PHE A 703 8.34 -0.37 -31.89
N TYR A 704 9.11 -1.26 -31.25
CA TYR A 704 10.51 -0.97 -30.92
C TYR A 704 11.36 -0.72 -32.17
N ARG A 705 11.23 -1.58 -33.19
CA ARG A 705 11.93 -1.42 -34.47
C ARG A 705 11.54 -0.12 -35.18
N TRP A 706 10.29 0.32 -35.04
CA TRP A 706 9.81 1.59 -35.58
C TRP A 706 10.28 2.82 -34.79
N LEU A 707 10.41 2.73 -33.47
CA LEU A 707 10.86 3.83 -32.60
C LEU A 707 12.38 3.95 -32.48
N GLN A 708 13.14 2.98 -32.95
CA GLN A 708 14.60 3.00 -32.81
C GLN A 708 15.24 4.12 -33.65
N SER A 709 15.97 5.02 -32.99
CA SER A 709 16.63 6.17 -33.61
C SER A 709 17.73 5.75 -34.58
N ASN A 710 18.20 6.70 -35.39
CA ASN A 710 19.38 6.55 -36.23
C ASN A 710 20.60 6.07 -35.43
N GLU A 711 20.76 6.49 -34.17
CA GLU A 711 21.85 6.12 -33.27
C GLU A 711 21.61 4.78 -32.57
N GLY A 712 20.40 4.52 -32.04
CA GLY A 712 20.05 3.23 -31.42
C GLY A 712 19.05 3.26 -30.26
N ALA A 713 18.81 4.43 -29.65
CA ALA A 713 17.82 4.60 -28.57
C ALA A 713 16.37 4.47 -29.06
N ILE A 714 15.42 4.24 -28.15
CA ILE A 714 13.99 4.09 -28.47
C ILE A 714 13.24 5.40 -28.20
N ALA A 715 12.64 6.00 -29.24
CA ALA A 715 11.83 7.22 -29.13
C ALA A 715 10.50 7.00 -28.39
N GLY A 716 9.78 8.09 -28.09
CA GLY A 716 8.67 8.10 -27.14
C GLY A 716 7.55 7.11 -27.43
N GLY A 717 6.85 7.24 -28.55
CA GLY A 717 5.78 6.31 -28.90
C GLY A 717 4.82 6.79 -29.98
N ALA A 718 3.54 6.51 -29.77
CA ALA A 718 2.48 6.90 -30.68
C ALA A 718 1.13 7.10 -29.98
N THR A 719 0.25 7.87 -30.63
CA THR A 719 -1.14 8.03 -30.19
C THR A 719 -2.17 7.82 -31.31
N ASN A 720 -3.29 7.17 -30.98
CA ASN A 720 -4.50 7.15 -31.82
C ASN A 720 -5.38 8.39 -31.59
N SER A 721 -5.11 9.20 -30.57
CA SER A 721 -5.83 10.43 -30.23
C SER A 721 -4.83 11.59 -30.12
N TRP A 722 -4.63 12.34 -31.20
CA TRP A 722 -3.74 13.49 -31.18
C TRP A 722 -4.23 14.51 -30.14
N LYS A 723 -3.34 14.93 -29.23
CA LYS A 723 -3.66 15.73 -28.04
C LYS A 723 -4.76 15.16 -27.12
N GLY A 724 -5.03 13.85 -27.21
CA GLY A 724 -6.05 13.17 -26.40
C GLY A 724 -7.51 13.56 -26.73
N HIS A 725 -7.73 14.43 -27.71
CA HIS A 725 -9.05 14.83 -28.22
C HIS A 725 -9.24 14.58 -29.72
N TYR A 726 -8.52 13.59 -30.28
CA TYR A 726 -8.54 13.20 -31.69
C TYR A 726 -8.32 14.39 -32.64
N ALA A 727 -7.39 15.30 -32.31
CA ALA A 727 -7.08 16.45 -33.14
C ALA A 727 -6.47 16.07 -34.51
N THR A 728 -6.39 17.03 -35.42
CA THR A 728 -5.59 16.89 -36.64
C THR A 728 -4.10 17.01 -36.28
N PRO A 729 -3.26 15.99 -36.55
CA PRO A 729 -1.81 16.10 -36.36
C PRO A 729 -1.16 16.99 -37.43
N PRO A 730 0.11 17.39 -37.25
CA PRO A 730 0.89 18.04 -38.30
C PRO A 730 0.87 17.28 -39.63
N ALA A 731 0.87 18.03 -40.73
CA ALA A 731 0.87 17.43 -42.07
C ALA A 731 2.18 16.68 -42.33
N GLY A 732 2.09 15.36 -42.50
CA GLY A 732 3.24 14.48 -42.69
C GLY A 732 3.78 13.82 -41.42
N THR A 733 3.11 13.94 -40.27
CA THR A 733 3.45 13.16 -39.06
C THR A 733 3.49 11.65 -39.39
N PRO A 734 4.61 10.96 -39.15
CA PRO A 734 4.74 9.53 -39.42
C PRO A 734 3.75 8.69 -38.64
N THR A 735 3.43 7.50 -39.15
CA THR A 735 2.46 6.61 -38.48
C THR A 735 2.94 5.18 -38.26
N PHE A 736 2.41 4.57 -37.21
CA PHE A 736 2.54 3.16 -36.87
C PHE A 736 1.15 2.54 -36.86
N TYR A 737 0.83 1.71 -37.86
CA TYR A 737 -0.54 1.21 -38.09
C TYR A 737 -1.61 2.32 -38.18
N GLY A 738 -1.20 3.56 -38.51
CA GLY A 738 -2.06 4.74 -38.54
C GLY A 738 -2.29 5.42 -37.18
N MET A 739 -1.66 4.97 -36.09
CA MET A 739 -1.40 5.83 -34.91
C MET A 739 -0.27 6.81 -35.27
N TYR A 740 -0.30 8.03 -34.74
CA TYR A 740 0.64 9.09 -35.06
C TYR A 740 1.85 9.08 -34.12
N TYR A 741 3.06 9.29 -34.66
CA TYR A 741 4.29 9.42 -33.86
C TYR A 741 4.20 10.56 -32.85
N ASP A 742 4.51 10.24 -31.61
CA ASP A 742 4.57 11.16 -30.48
C ASP A 742 5.94 11.00 -29.81
N GLU A 743 6.68 12.09 -29.72
CA GLU A 743 8.02 12.15 -29.12
C GLU A 743 7.98 11.98 -27.60
N LYS A 744 6.85 12.35 -26.98
CA LYS A 744 6.66 12.44 -25.53
C LYS A 744 5.22 12.09 -25.14
N PRO A 745 4.77 10.83 -25.37
CA PRO A 745 3.41 10.40 -25.05
C PRO A 745 2.95 10.76 -23.63
N VAL A 746 1.71 11.23 -23.53
CA VAL A 746 1.02 11.64 -22.29
C VAL A 746 1.61 12.89 -21.63
N TYR A 747 2.80 12.83 -21.04
CA TYR A 747 3.35 13.91 -20.21
C TYR A 747 4.37 14.78 -20.94
N HIS A 748 4.23 16.09 -20.74
CA HIS A 748 5.03 17.13 -21.37
C HIS A 748 5.78 18.03 -20.37
N ASP A 749 5.46 17.98 -19.07
CA ASP A 749 6.25 18.60 -17.99
C ASP A 749 6.55 17.56 -16.88
N PRO A 750 7.72 16.89 -16.90
CA PRO A 750 8.68 16.86 -18.00
C PRO A 750 8.17 16.04 -19.21
N PRO A 751 8.77 16.18 -20.40
CA PRO A 751 8.57 15.27 -21.53
C PRO A 751 8.84 13.80 -21.15
N SER A 752 7.85 12.93 -21.27
CA SER A 752 7.91 11.55 -20.74
C SER A 752 9.15 10.74 -21.16
N ASN A 753 9.51 10.78 -22.44
CA ASN A 753 10.69 10.05 -22.95
C ASN A 753 12.02 10.80 -22.84
N GLN A 754 12.11 11.90 -22.07
CA GLN A 754 13.41 12.49 -21.76
C GLN A 754 14.21 11.66 -20.74
N TRP A 755 13.57 10.80 -19.96
CA TRP A 755 14.24 10.03 -18.90
C TRP A 755 14.86 8.73 -19.43
N PHE A 756 16.17 8.54 -19.24
CA PHE A 756 16.88 7.33 -19.66
C PHE A 756 16.40 6.04 -18.95
N GLY A 757 15.76 6.13 -17.78
CA GLY A 757 15.21 4.95 -17.08
C GLY A 757 14.23 4.13 -17.93
N PHE A 758 13.40 4.79 -18.75
CA PHE A 758 12.53 4.10 -19.71
C PHE A 758 13.29 3.34 -20.80
N GLN A 759 14.54 3.69 -21.10
CA GLN A 759 15.38 2.89 -22.00
C GLN A 759 15.80 1.60 -21.30
N ALA A 760 16.33 1.71 -20.07
CA ALA A 760 16.82 0.58 -19.28
C ALA A 760 15.71 -0.43 -18.97
N TRP A 761 14.63 -0.03 -18.29
CA TRP A 761 13.51 -0.91 -17.93
C TRP A 761 12.86 -1.61 -19.13
N SER A 762 12.80 -0.91 -20.26
CA SER A 762 12.14 -1.41 -21.47
C SER A 762 13.02 -2.39 -22.24
N MET A 763 14.30 -2.04 -22.45
CA MET A 763 15.24 -2.92 -23.15
C MET A 763 15.62 -4.12 -22.32
N GLU A 764 15.52 -4.07 -20.99
CA GLU A 764 15.64 -5.27 -20.15
C GLU A 764 14.61 -6.33 -20.52
N ARG A 765 13.34 -5.94 -20.70
CA ARG A 765 12.23 -6.85 -21.10
C ARG A 765 12.42 -7.41 -22.51
N VAL A 766 13.09 -6.67 -23.40
CA VAL A 766 13.50 -7.15 -24.73
C VAL A 766 14.69 -8.11 -24.61
N ALA A 767 15.66 -7.81 -23.75
CA ALA A 767 16.85 -8.63 -23.50
C ALA A 767 16.48 -9.97 -22.85
N GLU A 768 15.57 -9.99 -21.89
CA GLU A 768 15.02 -11.23 -21.31
C GLU A 768 14.27 -12.07 -22.35
N TYR A 769 13.40 -11.45 -23.16
CA TYR A 769 12.70 -12.16 -24.24
C TYR A 769 13.67 -12.74 -25.28
N TYR A 770 14.69 -11.98 -25.68
CA TYR A 770 15.77 -12.46 -26.55
C TYR A 770 16.58 -13.59 -25.89
N GLN A 771 16.92 -13.46 -24.61
CA GLN A 771 17.67 -14.45 -23.85
C GLN A 771 16.92 -15.78 -23.74
N GLN A 772 15.61 -15.75 -23.52
CA GLN A 772 14.79 -16.95 -23.51
C GLN A 772 14.63 -17.56 -24.92
N THR A 773 14.23 -16.76 -25.92
CA THR A 773 13.77 -17.28 -27.22
C THR A 773 14.84 -17.35 -28.32
N GLY A 774 15.82 -16.44 -28.30
CA GLY A 774 16.73 -16.20 -29.43
C GLY A 774 16.11 -15.42 -30.59
N ASP A 775 15.01 -14.70 -30.36
CA ASP A 775 14.29 -13.94 -31.37
C ASP A 775 15.17 -12.94 -32.14
N ALA A 776 15.09 -12.99 -33.48
CA ALA A 776 15.94 -12.21 -34.37
C ALA A 776 15.55 -10.72 -34.47
N ASP A 777 14.28 -10.38 -34.29
CA ASP A 777 13.79 -8.99 -34.32
C ASP A 777 14.13 -8.29 -32.99
N ALA A 778 13.98 -9.00 -31.86
CA ALA A 778 14.48 -8.55 -30.57
C ALA A 778 16.00 -8.35 -30.59
N LYS A 779 16.76 -9.28 -31.21
CA LYS A 779 18.21 -9.11 -31.42
C LYS A 779 18.54 -7.85 -32.23
N VAL A 780 17.83 -7.60 -33.33
CA VAL A 780 18.06 -6.41 -34.17
C VAL A 780 17.87 -5.10 -33.40
N VAL A 781 16.89 -5.04 -32.48
CA VAL A 781 16.72 -3.89 -31.57
C VAL A 781 17.88 -3.80 -30.58
N LEU A 782 18.20 -4.91 -29.91
CA LEU A 782 19.21 -4.95 -28.84
C LEU A 782 20.62 -4.65 -29.32
N ASP A 783 21.09 -5.25 -30.43
CA ASP A 783 22.43 -5.04 -30.98
C ASP A 783 22.74 -3.53 -31.10
N LYS A 784 21.83 -2.80 -31.75
CA LYS A 784 21.98 -1.37 -32.00
C LYS A 784 21.76 -0.52 -30.74
N TRP A 785 20.88 -0.93 -29.83
CA TRP A 785 20.65 -0.22 -28.57
C TRP A 785 21.85 -0.36 -27.62
N VAL A 786 22.43 -1.56 -27.51
CA VAL A 786 23.59 -1.86 -26.67
C VAL A 786 24.83 -1.14 -27.18
N ASP A 787 25.12 -1.19 -28.50
CA ASP A 787 26.18 -0.39 -29.14
C ASP A 787 26.05 1.10 -28.77
N TRP A 788 24.83 1.65 -28.85
CA TRP A 788 24.56 3.03 -28.49
C TRP A 788 24.77 3.29 -26.99
N ALA A 789 24.18 2.49 -26.10
CA ALA A 789 24.23 2.70 -24.65
C ALA A 789 25.65 2.56 -24.10
N LEU A 790 26.42 1.56 -24.55
CA LEU A 790 27.84 1.40 -24.23
C LEU A 790 28.64 2.63 -24.68
N SER A 791 28.40 3.14 -25.90
CA SER A 791 29.04 4.37 -26.40
C SER A 791 28.66 5.67 -25.66
N LYS A 792 27.76 5.59 -24.66
CA LYS A 792 27.36 6.67 -23.74
C LYS A 792 27.60 6.31 -22.27
N THR A 793 28.28 5.21 -21.99
CA THR A 793 28.61 4.78 -20.63
C THR A 793 30.07 5.14 -20.32
N THR A 794 30.33 5.71 -19.14
CA THR A 794 31.69 5.91 -18.63
C THR A 794 31.85 5.11 -17.34
N ILE A 795 32.82 4.21 -17.32
CA ILE A 795 33.30 3.52 -16.11
C ILE A 795 34.69 4.07 -15.79
N ASN A 796 34.89 4.62 -14.60
CA ASN A 796 36.16 5.17 -14.17
C ASN A 796 37.03 4.08 -13.48
N PRO A 797 38.37 4.24 -13.43
CA PRO A 797 39.26 3.28 -12.78
C PRO A 797 39.06 3.07 -11.26
N ASP A 798 38.26 3.92 -10.61
CA ASP A 798 37.86 3.80 -9.20
C ASP A 798 36.50 3.11 -9.01
N GLY A 799 35.88 2.64 -10.10
CA GLY A 799 34.54 2.03 -10.09
C GLY A 799 33.41 3.05 -9.99
N SER A 800 33.66 4.36 -9.98
CA SER A 800 32.60 5.34 -10.19
C SER A 800 32.16 5.33 -11.66
N PHE A 801 30.89 5.61 -11.93
CA PHE A 801 30.33 5.56 -13.28
C PHE A 801 29.53 6.81 -13.65
N ARG A 802 29.27 6.97 -14.94
CA ARG A 802 28.28 7.88 -15.51
C ARG A 802 27.53 7.18 -16.63
N ILE A 803 26.20 7.19 -16.52
CA ILE A 803 25.24 6.72 -17.53
C ILE A 803 24.39 7.90 -18.01
N PRO A 804 23.73 7.83 -19.17
CA PRO A 804 22.82 8.89 -19.62
C PRO A 804 21.73 9.18 -18.58
N ASN A 805 21.28 10.43 -18.51
CA ASN A 805 20.19 10.86 -17.63
C ASN A 805 19.04 11.44 -18.46
N THR A 806 19.22 12.68 -18.95
CA THR A 806 18.26 13.35 -19.82
C THR A 806 18.61 13.14 -21.28
N LEU A 807 17.61 12.70 -22.05
CA LEU A 807 17.63 12.52 -23.49
C LEU A 807 16.89 13.68 -24.16
N GLN A 808 17.48 14.23 -25.21
CA GLN A 808 16.83 15.17 -26.11
C GLN A 808 16.62 14.50 -27.46
N TRP A 809 15.42 14.67 -28.01
CA TRP A 809 14.96 14.05 -29.24
C TRP A 809 14.84 15.10 -30.35
N SER A 810 14.96 14.66 -31.61
CA SER A 810 14.64 15.51 -32.75
C SER A 810 14.32 14.71 -34.00
N GLY A 811 13.50 15.30 -34.87
CA GLY A 811 13.02 14.64 -36.08
C GLY A 811 11.92 13.62 -35.81
N ALA A 812 11.82 12.58 -36.64
CA ALA A 812 10.76 11.58 -36.55
C ALA A 812 11.15 10.29 -37.29
N PRO A 813 10.59 9.12 -36.93
CA PRO A 813 10.81 7.86 -37.65
C PRO A 813 10.21 7.90 -39.06
N ASP A 814 10.58 6.94 -39.90
CA ASP A 814 9.83 6.69 -41.15
C ASP A 814 8.39 6.23 -40.84
N THR A 815 7.46 6.30 -41.79
CA THR A 815 6.14 5.65 -41.59
C THR A 815 6.28 4.13 -41.66
N TRP A 816 5.73 3.41 -40.67
CA TRP A 816 5.91 1.97 -40.54
C TRP A 816 5.37 1.19 -41.74
N ASN A 817 6.17 0.23 -42.19
CA ASN A 817 5.78 -0.77 -43.17
C ASN A 817 6.44 -2.10 -42.80
N ALA A 818 5.68 -3.01 -42.20
CA ALA A 818 6.17 -4.33 -41.78
C ALA A 818 6.85 -5.15 -42.92
N SER A 819 6.49 -4.91 -44.19
CA SER A 819 7.10 -5.59 -45.35
C SER A 819 8.42 -4.97 -45.84
N SER A 820 8.73 -3.75 -45.39
CA SER A 820 9.95 -3.01 -45.71
C SER A 820 10.13 -1.88 -44.68
N PRO A 821 10.59 -2.20 -43.46
CA PRO A 821 10.82 -1.20 -42.41
C PRO A 821 11.72 -0.06 -42.88
N GLY A 822 11.47 1.14 -42.37
CA GLY A 822 12.31 2.32 -42.63
C GLY A 822 13.68 2.23 -41.95
N SER A 823 14.58 3.14 -42.31
CA SER A 823 15.91 3.24 -41.72
C SER A 823 15.98 4.26 -40.57
N ASN A 824 14.92 5.04 -40.35
CA ASN A 824 14.82 6.07 -39.30
C ASN A 824 15.99 7.07 -39.30
N SER A 825 16.60 7.31 -40.45
CA SER A 825 17.81 8.15 -40.62
C SER A 825 17.56 9.65 -40.43
N GLY A 826 16.34 10.04 -40.06
CA GLY A 826 15.95 11.39 -39.63
C GLY A 826 15.34 11.45 -38.23
N LEU A 827 15.46 10.38 -37.43
CA LEU A 827 15.09 10.34 -36.02
C LEU A 827 16.38 10.30 -35.19
N HIS A 828 16.61 11.31 -34.35
CA HIS A 828 17.87 11.49 -33.64
C HIS A 828 17.68 11.64 -32.13
N VAL A 829 18.62 11.08 -31.37
CA VAL A 829 18.77 11.27 -29.92
C VAL A 829 20.11 11.93 -29.58
N THR A 830 20.11 12.81 -28.58
CA THR A 830 21.32 13.32 -27.92
C THR A 830 21.19 13.23 -26.41
N VAL A 831 22.23 12.75 -25.73
CA VAL A 831 22.31 12.77 -24.27
C VAL A 831 22.69 14.18 -23.82
N ALA A 832 21.83 14.83 -23.03
CA ALA A 832 22.03 16.19 -22.56
C ALA A 832 22.88 16.25 -21.28
N ASP A 833 22.66 15.31 -20.36
CA ASP A 833 23.42 15.16 -19.11
C ASP A 833 23.54 13.68 -18.68
N TYR A 834 24.31 13.43 -17.62
CA TYR A 834 24.69 12.10 -17.17
C TYR A 834 24.55 11.98 -15.64
N THR A 835 24.04 10.83 -15.18
CA THR A 835 23.80 10.53 -13.77
C THR A 835 24.67 9.37 -13.28
N ASN A 836 24.67 9.16 -11.97
CA ASN A 836 25.12 7.94 -11.30
C ASN A 836 23.97 7.31 -10.47
N ASP A 837 22.73 7.50 -10.92
CA ASP A 837 21.54 6.80 -10.45
C ASP A 837 21.79 5.28 -10.43
N VAL A 838 21.57 4.68 -9.26
CA VAL A 838 21.87 3.27 -8.99
C VAL A 838 20.73 2.34 -9.38
N GLY A 839 19.48 2.80 -9.41
CA GLY A 839 18.34 2.00 -9.86
C GLY A 839 18.36 1.84 -11.37
N VAL A 840 18.53 2.96 -12.10
CA VAL A 840 18.65 2.94 -13.57
C VAL A 840 19.93 2.22 -14.02
N ALA A 841 21.05 2.36 -13.29
CA ALA A 841 22.26 1.59 -13.55
C ALA A 841 22.08 0.08 -13.33
N ALA A 842 21.25 -0.35 -12.38
CA ALA A 842 20.95 -1.76 -12.15
C ALA A 842 20.06 -2.37 -13.24
N ALA A 843 18.99 -1.69 -13.65
CA ALA A 843 18.16 -2.11 -14.79
C ALA A 843 18.99 -2.18 -16.09
N TYR A 844 19.89 -1.21 -16.30
CA TYR A 844 20.82 -1.24 -17.42
C TYR A 844 21.82 -2.40 -17.32
N ALA A 845 22.36 -2.68 -16.13
CA ALA A 845 23.22 -3.84 -15.91
C ALA A 845 22.48 -5.18 -16.16
N LYS A 846 21.19 -5.30 -15.82
CA LYS A 846 20.36 -6.45 -16.20
C LYS A 846 20.19 -6.57 -17.71
N THR A 847 19.86 -5.46 -18.39
CA THR A 847 19.74 -5.41 -19.86
C THR A 847 21.00 -5.95 -20.54
N LEU A 848 22.17 -5.44 -20.12
CA LEU A 848 23.47 -5.90 -20.61
C LEU A 848 23.75 -7.37 -20.24
N THR A 849 23.35 -7.83 -19.05
CA THR A 849 23.53 -9.21 -18.59
C THR A 849 22.76 -10.22 -19.44
N TYR A 850 21.45 -10.05 -19.60
CA TYR A 850 20.62 -10.95 -20.42
C TYR A 850 20.99 -10.92 -21.89
N TYR A 851 21.34 -9.73 -22.43
CA TYR A 851 21.85 -9.63 -23.79
C TYR A 851 23.16 -10.41 -23.95
N ALA A 852 24.14 -10.21 -23.06
CA ALA A 852 25.46 -10.80 -23.15
C ALA A 852 25.48 -12.33 -23.00
N ASP A 853 24.65 -12.89 -22.10
CA ASP A 853 24.45 -14.34 -21.97
C ASP A 853 24.06 -14.97 -23.31
N LYS A 854 23.12 -14.35 -24.02
CA LYS A 854 22.58 -14.87 -25.28
C LYS A 854 23.43 -14.55 -26.51
N SER A 855 24.08 -13.39 -26.54
CA SER A 855 24.89 -12.92 -27.67
C SER A 855 26.35 -13.36 -27.61
N GLY A 856 26.87 -13.66 -26.42
CA GLY A 856 28.29 -13.84 -26.15
C GLY A 856 29.09 -12.53 -26.07
N ASP A 857 28.41 -11.38 -25.93
CA ASP A 857 29.05 -10.06 -25.94
C ASP A 857 29.84 -9.78 -24.66
N THR A 858 31.17 -9.75 -24.79
CA THR A 858 32.09 -9.53 -23.68
C THR A 858 32.16 -8.08 -23.20
N GLU A 859 31.83 -7.09 -24.05
CA GLU A 859 31.85 -5.68 -23.65
C GLU A 859 30.63 -5.36 -22.79
N ALA A 860 29.45 -5.84 -23.20
CA ALA A 860 28.22 -5.80 -22.41
C ALA A 860 28.39 -6.54 -21.07
N ALA A 861 28.89 -7.78 -21.08
CA ALA A 861 29.14 -8.54 -19.85
C ALA A 861 30.09 -7.83 -18.87
N SER A 862 31.21 -7.29 -19.39
CA SER A 862 32.19 -6.59 -18.55
C SER A 862 31.68 -5.25 -18.02
N THR A 863 30.86 -4.53 -18.80
CA THR A 863 30.24 -3.26 -18.37
C THR A 863 29.15 -3.50 -17.33
N ALA A 864 28.30 -4.52 -17.51
CA ALA A 864 27.32 -4.94 -16.50
C ALA A 864 28.03 -5.26 -15.17
N LYS A 865 29.09 -6.07 -15.22
CA LYS A 865 29.89 -6.42 -14.06
C LYS A 865 30.46 -5.19 -13.36
N ALA A 866 31.01 -4.25 -14.13
CA ALA A 866 31.66 -3.05 -13.62
C ALA A 866 30.68 -2.04 -12.99
N LEU A 867 29.45 -1.90 -13.54
CA LEU A 867 28.38 -1.12 -12.90
C LEU A 867 28.02 -1.73 -11.53
N LEU A 868 27.82 -3.04 -11.47
CA LEU A 868 27.46 -3.74 -10.22
C LEU A 868 28.59 -3.74 -9.19
N ASP A 869 29.85 -3.88 -9.60
CA ASP A 869 31.02 -3.72 -8.72
C ASP A 869 31.17 -2.27 -8.24
N GLY A 870 30.96 -1.29 -9.11
CA GLY A 870 31.01 0.13 -8.80
C GLY A 870 30.00 0.53 -7.73
N MET A 871 28.73 0.19 -7.94
CA MET A 871 27.65 0.42 -6.97
C MET A 871 27.93 -0.27 -5.63
N TRP A 872 28.35 -1.54 -5.66
CA TRP A 872 28.60 -2.31 -4.44
C TRP A 872 29.77 -1.79 -3.61
N ALA A 873 30.83 -1.29 -4.27
CA ALA A 873 32.03 -0.79 -3.60
C ALA A 873 31.90 0.65 -3.11
N ASN A 874 31.19 1.51 -3.86
CA ASN A 874 31.24 2.96 -3.66
C ASN A 874 29.93 3.59 -3.15
N ASN A 875 28.80 2.87 -3.19
CA ASN A 875 27.47 3.46 -2.97
C ASN A 875 26.63 2.75 -1.90
N GLN A 876 27.24 1.97 -1.01
CA GLN A 876 26.52 1.32 0.11
C GLN A 876 26.45 2.18 1.38
N ASP A 877 25.33 2.06 2.10
CA ASP A 877 25.18 2.51 3.48
C ASP A 877 24.47 1.45 4.36
N ALA A 878 23.80 1.88 5.45
CA ALA A 878 23.06 0.99 6.36
C ALA A 878 21.68 0.54 5.81
N LEU A 879 21.03 1.36 5.00
CA LEU A 879 19.69 1.11 4.47
C LEU A 879 19.76 0.33 3.16
N GLY A 880 20.74 0.60 2.30
CA GLY A 880 20.77 -0.02 0.97
C GLY A 880 22.04 0.23 0.16
N VAL A 881 21.81 0.58 -1.10
CA VAL A 881 22.75 1.12 -2.08
C VAL A 881 22.13 2.40 -2.64
N ALA A 882 22.71 3.57 -2.39
CA ALA A 882 22.15 4.86 -2.76
C ALA A 882 23.24 5.91 -3.04
N VAL A 883 22.82 7.02 -3.67
CA VAL A 883 23.71 8.12 -4.06
C VAL A 883 23.11 9.47 -3.68
N PRO A 884 23.93 10.49 -3.35
CA PRO A 884 23.43 11.84 -3.16
C PRO A 884 22.90 12.44 -4.48
N GLU A 885 21.63 12.83 -4.51
CA GLU A 885 20.97 13.54 -5.61
C GLU A 885 20.50 14.93 -5.16
N THR A 886 20.65 15.94 -6.03
CA THR A 886 20.27 17.33 -5.73
C THR A 886 18.97 17.68 -6.42
N ARG A 887 17.93 17.96 -5.63
CA ARG A 887 16.56 18.21 -6.09
C ARG A 887 16.32 19.69 -6.34
N ALA A 888 16.89 20.19 -7.43
CA ALA A 888 16.67 21.56 -7.88
C ALA A 888 15.20 21.82 -8.26
N ASP A 889 14.46 20.77 -8.63
CA ASP A 889 13.02 20.76 -8.85
C ASP A 889 12.18 21.07 -7.61
N TYR A 890 12.74 20.95 -6.40
CA TYR A 890 12.02 21.28 -5.15
C TYR A 890 11.88 22.79 -4.91
N ASN A 891 12.25 23.61 -5.90
CA ASN A 891 11.82 25.01 -6.00
C ASN A 891 10.32 25.14 -6.35
N ARG A 892 9.61 24.03 -6.61
CA ARG A 892 8.20 23.98 -6.99
C ARG A 892 7.25 23.64 -5.84
N PHE A 893 7.73 23.54 -4.60
CA PHE A 893 6.85 23.36 -3.44
C PHE A 893 5.86 24.54 -3.26
N ASP A 894 6.27 25.77 -3.60
CA ASP A 894 5.41 26.96 -3.63
C ASP A 894 4.79 27.28 -5.01
N ASP A 895 4.90 26.39 -6.01
CA ASP A 895 4.20 26.56 -7.29
C ASP A 895 2.68 26.57 -7.08
N ALA A 896 1.99 27.46 -7.80
CA ALA A 896 0.54 27.61 -7.72
C ALA A 896 -0.20 26.45 -8.43
N VAL A 897 -0.98 25.68 -7.67
CA VAL A 897 -1.88 24.65 -8.19
C VAL A 897 -3.10 25.33 -8.80
N TYR A 898 -3.38 25.08 -10.10
CA TYR A 898 -4.56 25.66 -10.72
C TYR A 898 -5.85 25.12 -10.08
N ILE A 899 -6.70 26.02 -9.59
CA ILE A 899 -8.05 25.75 -9.13
C ILE A 899 -9.02 26.73 -9.85
N PRO A 900 -10.15 26.26 -10.43
CA PRO A 900 -11.08 27.12 -11.15
C PRO A 900 -11.59 28.30 -10.30
N SER A 901 -11.70 29.49 -10.91
CA SER A 901 -12.11 30.70 -10.19
C SER A 901 -13.52 30.57 -9.59
N GLY A 902 -13.61 30.71 -8.26
CA GLY A 902 -14.85 30.54 -7.49
C GLY A 902 -15.15 29.09 -7.07
N TRP A 903 -14.33 28.11 -7.47
CA TRP A 903 -14.33 26.79 -6.85
C TRP A 903 -13.60 26.86 -5.51
N THR A 904 -14.14 26.21 -4.48
CA THR A 904 -13.53 26.10 -3.14
C THR A 904 -13.83 24.73 -2.56
N GLY A 905 -12.88 24.18 -1.81
CA GLY A 905 -12.97 22.90 -1.15
C GLY A 905 -11.98 22.75 0.00
N THR A 906 -11.87 21.55 0.56
CA THR A 906 -10.99 21.29 1.71
C THR A 906 -10.40 19.88 1.67
N MET A 907 -9.10 19.75 1.91
CA MET A 907 -8.43 18.45 2.09
C MET A 907 -8.82 17.83 3.44
N PRO A 908 -8.61 16.51 3.67
CA PRO A 908 -9.07 15.85 4.90
C PRO A 908 -8.41 16.30 6.21
N ASN A 909 -7.20 16.86 6.14
CA ASN A 909 -6.50 17.51 7.26
C ASN A 909 -7.08 18.90 7.61
N GLY A 910 -7.74 19.57 6.66
CA GLY A 910 -8.28 20.92 6.81
C GLY A 910 -7.77 21.94 5.78
N ASP A 911 -6.83 21.58 4.90
CA ASP A 911 -6.21 22.55 3.98
C ASP A 911 -7.20 23.16 2.98
N PRO A 912 -7.22 24.49 2.80
CA PRO A 912 -8.21 25.19 1.98
C PRO A 912 -7.84 25.16 0.48
N ILE A 913 -8.44 24.24 -0.28
CA ILE A 913 -8.25 24.12 -1.72
C ILE A 913 -9.01 25.27 -2.42
N ASN A 914 -8.30 26.21 -3.04
CA ASN A 914 -8.88 27.40 -3.68
C ASN A 914 -7.93 28.02 -4.73
N SER A 915 -8.34 29.11 -5.40
CA SER A 915 -7.56 29.75 -6.48
C SER A 915 -6.27 30.48 -6.06
N SER A 916 -5.82 30.35 -4.80
CA SER A 916 -4.47 30.73 -4.36
C SER A 916 -3.73 29.58 -3.67
N SER A 917 -4.14 28.33 -3.89
CA SER A 917 -3.42 27.15 -3.42
C SER A 917 -2.11 26.94 -4.20
N THR A 918 -1.09 26.53 -3.48
CA THR A 918 0.20 26.00 -3.96
C THR A 918 0.25 24.48 -3.77
N PHE A 919 1.29 23.81 -4.27
CA PHE A 919 1.52 22.38 -4.02
C PHE A 919 1.54 22.06 -2.52
N ASP A 920 2.34 22.82 -1.77
CA ASP A 920 2.52 22.75 -0.33
C ASP A 920 1.23 23.06 0.47
N SER A 921 0.51 24.13 0.15
CA SER A 921 -0.67 24.56 0.94
C SER A 921 -1.92 23.67 0.83
N ILE A 922 -1.85 22.55 0.10
CA ILE A 922 -2.85 21.46 0.11
C ILE A 922 -2.24 20.12 0.58
N ARG A 923 -1.03 20.17 1.14
CA ARG A 923 -0.20 19.07 1.65
C ARG A 923 0.52 19.51 2.93
N SER A 924 -0.11 20.32 3.79
CA SER A 924 0.55 20.99 4.94
C SER A 924 1.19 20.04 5.97
N PHE A 925 0.87 18.74 5.91
CA PHE A 925 1.60 17.68 6.61
C PHE A 925 3.09 17.63 6.25
N TYR A 926 3.52 18.22 5.12
CA TYR A 926 4.93 18.38 4.79
C TYR A 926 5.68 19.32 5.73
N GLU A 927 5.00 20.26 6.42
CA GLU A 927 5.65 21.12 7.42
C GLU A 927 6.17 20.34 8.64
N ASP A 928 5.59 19.16 8.92
CA ASP A 928 6.01 18.25 10.00
C ASP A 928 7.13 17.27 9.58
N ASP A 929 7.55 17.28 8.31
CA ASP A 929 8.56 16.31 7.80
C ASP A 929 9.97 16.56 8.39
N PRO A 930 10.71 15.52 8.82
CA PRO A 930 12.06 15.67 9.40
C PRO A 930 13.10 16.38 8.49
N ALA A 931 12.87 16.43 7.18
CA ALA A 931 13.69 17.11 6.19
C ALA A 931 13.10 18.45 5.71
N TRP A 932 11.91 18.87 6.18
CA TRP A 932 11.21 20.09 5.72
C TRP A 932 12.09 21.35 5.75
N SER A 933 12.92 21.51 6.78
CA SER A 933 13.83 22.67 6.90
C SER A 933 14.82 22.83 5.74
N LYS A 934 15.04 21.77 4.93
CA LYS A 934 15.80 21.87 3.67
C LYS A 934 15.01 22.63 2.60
N ILE A 935 13.69 22.42 2.54
CA ILE A 935 12.77 23.05 1.59
C ILE A 935 12.57 24.50 1.99
N GLU A 936 12.26 24.78 3.26
CA GLU A 936 12.21 26.16 3.80
C GLU A 936 13.48 26.94 3.44
N SER A 937 14.66 26.34 3.68
CA SER A 937 15.94 26.97 3.38
C SER A 937 16.18 27.16 1.88
N TYR A 938 15.58 26.36 0.99
CA TYR A 938 15.72 26.52 -0.45
C TYR A 938 14.79 27.62 -0.97
N LEU A 939 13.50 27.59 -0.59
CA LEU A 939 12.51 28.61 -0.94
C LEU A 939 12.89 30.00 -0.39
N ALA A 940 13.59 30.06 0.74
CA ALA A 940 14.22 31.28 1.26
C ALA A 940 15.43 31.80 0.45
N GLY A 941 15.76 31.19 -0.70
CA GLY A 941 16.86 31.57 -1.58
C GLY A 941 18.20 30.89 -1.27
N GLY A 942 18.18 29.73 -0.61
CA GLY A 942 19.36 28.90 -0.34
C GLY A 942 19.84 28.08 -1.54
N ALA A 943 20.68 27.09 -1.27
CA ALA A 943 21.09 26.11 -2.27
C ALA A 943 20.02 25.02 -2.45
N ALA A 944 19.92 24.46 -3.66
CA ALA A 944 19.06 23.32 -3.94
C ALA A 944 19.39 22.14 -2.98
N PRO A 945 18.39 21.48 -2.40
CA PRO A 945 18.60 20.49 -1.35
C PRO A 945 19.13 19.17 -1.92
N THR A 946 19.99 18.50 -1.16
CA THR A 946 20.50 17.17 -1.49
C THR A 946 19.88 16.11 -0.57
N PHE A 947 19.53 14.97 -1.17
CA PHE A 947 18.97 13.79 -0.52
C PHE A 947 19.73 12.54 -0.97
N THR A 948 19.54 11.43 -0.27
CA THR A 948 20.09 10.11 -0.66
C THR A 948 18.93 9.14 -0.47
N TYR A 949 18.22 8.81 -1.54
CA TYR A 949 16.93 8.11 -1.44
C TYR A 949 17.04 6.60 -1.59
N HIS A 950 16.28 5.91 -0.75
CA HIS A 950 16.10 4.46 -0.72
C HIS A 950 14.76 4.08 -1.34
N ARG A 951 14.57 4.48 -2.61
CA ARG A 951 13.40 4.08 -3.42
C ARG A 951 13.31 2.55 -3.47
N PHE A 952 12.17 1.98 -3.07
CA PHE A 952 11.99 0.53 -2.96
C PHE A 952 12.26 -0.18 -4.29
N TRP A 953 11.73 0.37 -5.39
CA TRP A 953 11.95 -0.18 -6.74
C TRP A 953 13.44 -0.23 -7.10
N ALA A 954 14.22 0.81 -6.74
CA ALA A 954 15.63 0.89 -7.08
C ALA A 954 16.47 -0.12 -6.29
N GLN A 955 16.17 -0.30 -4.99
CA GLN A 955 16.84 -1.33 -4.17
C GLN A 955 16.49 -2.74 -4.66
N ALA A 956 15.24 -2.96 -5.06
CA ALA A 956 14.81 -4.20 -5.69
C ALA A 956 15.52 -4.43 -7.04
N ASP A 957 15.63 -3.42 -7.90
CA ASP A 957 16.35 -3.49 -9.18
C ASP A 957 17.84 -3.82 -8.98
N ILE A 958 18.51 -3.19 -8.01
CA ILE A 958 19.91 -3.48 -7.67
C ILE A 958 20.07 -4.91 -7.16
N ALA A 959 19.17 -5.38 -6.28
CA ALA A 959 19.19 -6.76 -5.80
C ALA A 959 18.98 -7.75 -6.96
N LEU A 960 17.95 -7.53 -7.78
CA LEU A 960 17.65 -8.33 -8.98
C LEU A 960 18.85 -8.37 -9.93
N ALA A 961 19.54 -7.25 -10.15
CA ALA A 961 20.69 -7.18 -11.04
C ALA A 961 21.89 -8.00 -10.53
N MET A 962 22.12 -8.05 -9.21
CA MET A 962 23.07 -8.99 -8.63
C MET A 962 22.59 -10.44 -8.83
N GLY A 963 21.30 -10.72 -8.61
CA GLY A 963 20.71 -12.06 -8.78
C GLY A 963 20.80 -12.62 -10.20
N SER A 964 20.49 -11.81 -11.23
CA SER A 964 20.56 -12.19 -12.64
C SER A 964 22.00 -12.26 -13.16
N TYR A 965 22.89 -11.36 -12.71
CA TYR A 965 24.33 -11.48 -13.04
C TYR A 965 24.92 -12.76 -12.46
N ALA A 966 24.58 -13.08 -11.20
CA ALA A 966 24.95 -14.35 -10.59
C ALA A 966 24.41 -15.53 -11.41
N GLU A 967 23.14 -15.50 -11.81
CA GLU A 967 22.53 -16.59 -12.57
C GLU A 967 23.29 -16.92 -13.86
N LEU A 968 23.54 -15.89 -14.69
CA LEU A 968 23.93 -16.06 -16.08
C LEU A 968 25.44 -15.90 -16.36
N LEU A 969 26.15 -15.03 -15.62
CA LEU A 969 27.51 -14.59 -15.97
C LEU A 969 28.60 -14.89 -14.90
N GLU A 970 28.30 -15.73 -13.91
CA GLU A 970 29.27 -16.29 -12.92
C GLU A 970 29.19 -17.83 -12.84
#